data_AF-A0A836KZ40-F1
#
_entry.id   AF-A0A836KZ40-F1
#
_cell.length_a   1.000
_cell.length_b   1.000
_cell.length_c   1.000
_cell.angle_alpha   90.00
_cell.angle_beta   90.00
_cell.angle_gamma   90.00
#
_symmetry.space_group_name_H-M   'P 1'
#
loop_
_entity.id
_entity.type
_entity.pdbx_description
1 polymer ?
#
loop_
_entity_poly.entity_id
_entity_poly.type
_entity_poly.pdbx_seq_one_letter_code
_entity_poly.pdbx_strand_id
1 'polypeptide(L)'
;MLSCQRFSRIAAAKSRMRQCVAPYTRRCTSMAASTSPLAMLATAHGSCLGTGTSATAMQRRFTATDLNTSASIVVVDPEKAARERDRAARDLLTTNFPEQRVNQRSVLLYKDLVHTVPYTLTIAVDGNVARQDADPVVEEILSDCFAMVDAHLNCFNPDSEVSKVNRLPVGVKHVMSEHLAKVIQCCEEVYNVSGGCFDAAAAPLVQKLRNAARRQDSTKEDFLITAEEAERSTLTNSFSIDIKEGTITRKHEDAMLDLGALNKGYTVDCVVERLNAAKFANVLFEWGGDCRGSGVNVQHQPWAIGVVRPPSIDEVVSAAKSGESVTNAHSLGEKASEPAPSAANPGQKSLLRVMSLSNEALCTSGDYENVLFSNALDCAVSSTYDWRHRCLIEPSQDKLAQVSVKCYSCLYADALATASLVKRDIVPVRYMLEYYRQDYNRVTDYAAYTREGERLAHMYEIAREGPARRMERIAGSLPARVVVIGGGLAGCTAAIEAANCGATVILLEKEARLGGNSAKATSGINGWGTRTQAVNHVLDNCKFFERDTFLSGKGGLCDPGLVRTLSVKSADAIGWLESFGIPLTVLYQLGGASRKRCHRAPDQKDGTPVPVGFTIMRHLEDHIRTKLRGKVTILNETTVVNLIHDVSTMPNGSREIRVKGVRYKSATDTSDTVVELPADAVILATGGFSNDQTANSLLREHAPRVYGTPTTNGTFATGDGVKMARKLGATLVDMDKVQLHPTGLIDPKDPSNKTKYLGPEALRGSGGILLNRNGERFVNELDLRSVVSQAINAQDNVYPESGGSRFAYCVLSEEAAKLFGKNSLMYYWKSQGLFTRVDDMKALAELIGCSEEKLHRTLETYEYQSTKKTTCPLTGKLVFPSVVGTKGPYYVAYVTPSIHYTMGGCLISPAAELLMEDHSINIFEDMRPIIGLFGAGEVTGGVHGGNRLGGNSLLECVVFGKIAGDRAATILQKEKHGLRKDKWVPVVVRETRASDQFGVGSRVLRFNLPGAAQTSGLSVGEFIGIRGDWDGQQLIGYYSPINMPDDKGRISILARGDKGSLQEWISSMRPGDSVEMKACGGLRIELHPQQRQMMYRKRVIKKLALIAGGSGVAPMLQIIKAALNRPYVDNIETIHLVYAAEDEHELTYRSLMKKYRSDNPDKFDCVFVLNNPPEGWTEGVGYVDRSTLQRFLPPPSKDLLVAICGPPVMQRSVVADLTALSYDAETVHTVDEDCAL
;
A
#
# COMPACT_ATOMS: atom_id res chain seq x y z
N MET A 1 63.74 14.56 -37.41
CA MET A 1 63.14 15.84 -37.87
C MET A 1 61.63 15.69 -37.75
N LEU A 2 60.83 16.54 -37.11
CA LEU A 2 61.04 17.62 -36.12
C LEU A 2 59.78 17.54 -35.21
N SER A 3 59.89 17.22 -33.90
CA SER A 3 59.81 18.17 -32.76
C SER A 3 58.55 19.08 -32.80
N CYS A 4 57.63 19.15 -31.83
CA CYS A 4 57.66 19.02 -30.34
C CYS A 4 56.21 18.71 -29.83
N GLN A 5 55.88 18.39 -28.56
CA GLN A 5 56.62 18.11 -27.30
C GLN A 5 55.71 17.28 -26.33
N ARG A 6 56.35 16.47 -25.44
CA ARG A 6 56.04 16.18 -24.00
C ARG A 6 54.58 16.24 -23.49
N PHE A 7 54.06 15.33 -22.65
CA PHE A 7 54.59 14.22 -21.81
C PHE A 7 53.37 13.41 -21.24
N SER A 8 53.44 12.24 -20.56
CA SER A 8 54.49 11.21 -20.39
C SER A 8 53.97 9.94 -19.63
N ARG A 9 54.36 8.73 -20.09
CA ARG A 9 54.58 7.47 -19.29
C ARG A 9 53.35 6.78 -18.64
N ILE A 10 53.26 5.44 -18.47
CA ILE A 10 54.00 4.22 -18.93
C ILE A 10 52.99 3.03 -18.82
N ALA A 11 52.76 2.17 -19.83
CA ALA A 11 53.40 0.85 -20.14
C ALA A 11 53.41 -0.18 -18.96
N ALA A 12 53.44 -1.52 -19.09
CA ALA A 12 53.48 -2.50 -20.22
C ALA A 12 53.01 -3.91 -19.71
N ALA A 13 53.39 -5.06 -20.31
CA ALA A 13 52.78 -5.67 -21.50
C ALA A 13 53.10 -7.20 -21.66
N LYS A 14 52.08 -8.06 -21.85
CA LYS A 14 52.08 -9.42 -22.48
C LYS A 14 53.17 -10.50 -22.12
N SER A 15 52.69 -11.58 -21.48
CA SER A 15 52.56 -12.97 -22.04
C SER A 15 53.55 -14.14 -21.78
N ARG A 16 52.92 -15.35 -21.70
CA ARG A 16 53.33 -16.72 -22.15
C ARG A 16 54.09 -17.72 -21.22
N MET A 17 53.80 -19.00 -21.53
CA MET A 17 54.39 -20.32 -21.14
C MET A 17 54.10 -20.95 -19.76
N ARG A 18 53.87 -22.28 -19.79
CA ARG A 18 53.90 -23.30 -18.72
C ARG A 18 54.13 -24.69 -19.37
N GLN A 19 54.67 -25.66 -18.63
CA GLN A 19 54.82 -27.08 -19.02
C GLN A 19 54.32 -28.03 -17.92
N CYS A 20 54.01 -29.28 -18.31
CA CYS A 20 54.04 -30.59 -17.59
C CYS A 20 53.84 -30.65 -16.05
N VAL A 21 52.86 -31.38 -15.47
CA VAL A 21 52.70 -32.88 -15.34
C VAL A 21 53.66 -33.51 -14.30
N ALA A 22 53.26 -34.29 -13.27
CA ALA A 22 51.92 -34.57 -12.69
C ALA A 22 51.90 -34.96 -11.15
N PRO A 23 51.50 -36.16 -10.64
CA PRO A 23 50.44 -36.27 -9.60
C PRO A 23 50.75 -37.13 -8.32
N TYR A 24 49.70 -37.69 -7.68
CA TYR A 24 49.59 -38.61 -6.49
C TYR A 24 49.45 -37.96 -5.09
N THR A 25 48.83 -38.57 -4.05
CA THR A 25 47.53 -39.31 -3.87
C THR A 25 47.23 -39.52 -2.36
N ARG A 26 45.92 -39.52 -2.00
CA ARG A 26 45.25 -40.26 -0.89
C ARG A 26 46.03 -40.82 0.35
N ARG A 27 45.47 -40.44 1.52
CA ARG A 27 44.97 -41.28 2.67
C ARG A 27 45.85 -41.67 3.88
N CYS A 28 45.22 -41.43 5.04
CA CYS A 28 45.08 -42.29 6.25
C CYS A 28 46.13 -42.27 7.40
N THR A 29 45.57 -42.31 8.62
CA THR A 29 46.11 -42.86 9.90
C THR A 29 47.36 -42.19 10.52
N SER A 30 47.54 -42.10 11.86
CA SER A 30 46.63 -42.28 13.01
C SER A 30 47.31 -41.89 14.35
N MET A 31 46.51 -41.58 15.38
CA MET A 31 46.76 -41.79 16.82
C MET A 31 47.96 -41.15 17.57
N ALA A 32 47.59 -40.23 18.48
CA ALA A 32 47.71 -40.35 19.96
C ALA A 32 49.07 -40.17 20.70
N ALA A 33 48.93 -39.95 22.03
CA ALA A 33 49.94 -39.63 23.06
C ALA A 33 50.67 -38.27 22.87
N SER A 34 51.10 -37.52 23.90
CA SER A 34 50.77 -37.41 25.35
C SER A 34 51.33 -36.04 25.84
N THR A 35 51.25 -35.55 27.09
CA THR A 35 50.81 -36.03 28.42
C THR A 35 50.35 -34.81 29.27
N SER A 36 49.84 -34.99 30.49
CA SER A 36 49.84 -33.96 31.56
C SER A 36 50.96 -34.27 32.60
N PRO A 37 51.33 -33.34 33.53
CA PRO A 37 50.56 -33.14 34.78
C PRO A 37 50.54 -31.69 35.36
N LEU A 38 49.67 -31.46 36.38
CA LEU A 38 49.70 -30.55 37.57
C LEU A 38 50.39 -29.14 37.54
N ALA A 39 49.97 -28.11 38.31
CA ALA A 39 48.77 -27.83 39.13
C ALA A 39 48.78 -26.38 39.72
N MET A 40 47.67 -26.01 40.39
CA MET A 40 47.52 -25.02 41.50
C MET A 40 47.44 -23.48 41.29
N LEU A 41 46.34 -22.94 41.85
CA LEU A 41 46.19 -21.74 42.71
C LEU A 41 46.39 -20.28 42.20
N ALA A 42 45.25 -19.60 42.07
CA ALA A 42 44.81 -18.44 42.88
C ALA A 42 45.31 -16.98 42.64
N THR A 43 44.30 -16.12 42.42
CA THR A 43 44.09 -14.73 42.93
C THR A 43 44.89 -13.51 42.43
N ALA A 44 44.08 -12.46 42.18
CA ALA A 44 44.33 -11.02 42.37
C ALA A 44 44.94 -10.14 41.25
N HIS A 45 44.49 -8.88 41.28
CA HIS A 45 44.66 -7.75 40.33
C HIS A 45 46.10 -7.37 39.92
N GLY A 46 46.26 -6.70 38.77
CA GLY A 46 47.48 -5.92 38.47
C GLY A 46 47.69 -5.44 37.03
N SER A 47 47.22 -4.23 36.73
CA SER A 47 47.52 -3.35 35.57
C SER A 47 48.78 -3.57 34.67
N CYS A 48 48.55 -3.46 33.35
CA CYS A 48 49.31 -2.68 32.34
C CYS A 48 50.67 -3.17 31.72
N LEU A 49 50.81 -2.79 30.42
CA LEU A 49 52.02 -2.70 29.56
C LEU A 49 52.71 -4.01 29.10
N GLY A 50 53.01 -4.11 27.79
CA GLY A 50 53.83 -5.23 27.25
C GLY A 50 53.68 -5.55 25.74
N THR A 51 54.16 -4.67 24.86
CA THR A 51 54.29 -4.81 23.39
C THR A 51 54.63 -6.20 22.81
N GLY A 52 54.01 -6.62 21.69
CA GLY A 52 54.53 -7.74 20.87
C GLY A 52 53.64 -8.19 19.69
N THR A 53 53.98 -7.81 18.46
CA THR A 53 53.23 -8.11 17.22
C THR A 53 53.39 -9.55 16.69
N SER A 54 52.29 -10.21 16.35
CA SER A 54 52.22 -11.16 15.22
C SER A 54 50.76 -11.35 14.76
N ALA A 55 50.52 -11.52 13.45
CA ALA A 55 49.18 -11.48 12.87
C ALA A 55 48.72 -12.82 12.28
N THR A 56 47.65 -13.39 12.84
CA THR A 56 46.85 -14.46 12.23
C THR A 56 45.36 -14.14 12.40
N ALA A 57 44.73 -13.61 11.34
CA ALA A 57 43.32 -13.23 11.34
C ALA A 57 42.40 -14.47 11.29
N MET A 58 42.18 -15.10 12.44
CA MET A 58 41.24 -16.22 12.57
C MET A 58 39.80 -15.68 12.53
N GLN A 59 39.02 -16.11 11.53
CA GLN A 59 37.60 -15.77 11.41
C GLN A 59 36.81 -16.29 12.62
N ARG A 60 36.51 -15.43 13.60
CA ARG A 60 35.49 -15.73 14.60
C ARG A 60 34.13 -15.76 13.89
N ARG A 61 33.48 -16.93 13.92
CA ARG A 61 32.11 -17.12 13.44
C ARG A 61 31.16 -16.40 14.41
N PHE A 62 30.05 -15.88 13.91
CA PHE A 62 28.98 -15.34 14.76
C PHE A 62 28.30 -16.49 15.54
N THR A 63 28.78 -16.72 16.77
CA THR A 63 28.11 -17.51 17.81
C THR A 63 27.24 -16.61 18.69
N ALA A 64 26.53 -17.21 19.65
CA ALA A 64 25.42 -16.59 20.37
C ALA A 64 25.74 -15.26 21.09
N THR A 65 24.69 -14.49 21.37
CA THR A 65 24.69 -13.41 22.35
C THR A 65 24.82 -14.00 23.76
N ASP A 66 25.98 -13.83 24.39
CA ASP A 66 26.28 -14.43 25.69
C ASP A 66 25.36 -13.92 26.83
N LEU A 67 24.48 -14.83 27.29
CA LEU A 67 24.05 -15.08 28.68
C LEU A 67 23.46 -13.96 29.57
N ASN A 68 23.50 -12.68 29.23
CA ASN A 68 23.06 -11.58 30.11
C ASN A 68 22.00 -10.62 29.50
N THR A 69 21.41 -10.94 28.34
CA THR A 69 20.38 -10.10 27.72
C THR A 69 18.97 -10.47 28.18
N SER A 70 18.30 -9.58 28.91
CA SER A 70 16.89 -9.69 29.30
C SER A 70 15.90 -9.40 28.16
N ALA A 71 16.37 -9.38 26.91
CA ALA A 71 15.65 -8.83 25.77
C ALA A 71 14.72 -9.85 25.10
N SER A 72 13.49 -9.43 24.85
CA SER A 72 12.46 -10.14 24.08
C SER A 72 12.70 -10.11 22.55
N ILE A 73 13.84 -9.55 22.12
CA ILE A 73 14.34 -9.49 20.75
C ILE A 73 15.84 -9.86 20.69
N VAL A 74 16.29 -10.40 19.55
CA VAL A 74 17.70 -10.75 19.29
C VAL A 74 18.11 -10.37 17.86
N VAL A 75 19.34 -9.91 17.67
CA VAL A 75 19.87 -9.63 16.32
C VAL A 75 20.22 -10.95 15.63
N VAL A 76 19.69 -11.19 14.43
CA VAL A 76 19.89 -12.46 13.70
C VAL A 76 20.65 -12.27 12.39
N ASP A 77 21.52 -13.24 12.08
CA ASP A 77 22.10 -13.39 10.75
C ASP A 77 21.01 -13.87 9.77
N PRO A 78 20.66 -13.11 8.71
CA PRO A 78 19.65 -13.51 7.73
C PRO A 78 19.94 -14.88 7.10
N GLU A 79 21.21 -15.19 6.81
CA GLU A 79 21.60 -16.46 6.23
C GLU A 79 21.37 -17.63 7.19
N LYS A 80 21.48 -17.42 8.50
CA LYS A 80 21.26 -18.45 9.52
C LYS A 80 19.76 -18.62 9.81
N ALA A 81 19.03 -17.52 10.02
CA ALA A 81 17.61 -17.53 10.34
C ALA A 81 16.76 -18.25 9.26
N ALA A 82 17.12 -18.10 7.99
CA ALA A 82 16.46 -18.81 6.89
C ALA A 82 16.60 -20.35 6.95
N ARG A 83 17.69 -20.87 7.55
CA ARG A 83 17.97 -22.31 7.68
C ARG A 83 17.09 -22.97 8.75
N GLU A 84 16.64 -22.19 9.73
CA GLU A 84 15.71 -22.60 10.81
C GLU A 84 14.23 -22.63 10.34
N ARG A 85 14.02 -22.53 9.02
CA ARG A 85 12.73 -22.72 8.31
C ARG A 85 11.60 -21.75 8.70
N ASP A 86 11.90 -20.57 9.24
CA ASP A 86 10.91 -19.48 9.19
C ASP A 86 10.60 -19.09 7.73
N ARG A 87 9.39 -18.57 7.45
CA ARG A 87 8.99 -18.13 6.10
C ARG A 87 9.54 -16.73 5.79
N ALA A 88 9.37 -15.76 6.68
CA ALA A 88 9.81 -14.38 6.48
C ALA A 88 11.34 -14.27 6.41
N ALA A 89 12.08 -15.01 7.23
CA ALA A 89 13.54 -15.10 7.16
C ALA A 89 14.05 -15.66 5.82
N ARG A 90 13.27 -16.54 5.16
CA ARG A 90 13.58 -17.00 3.79
C ARG A 90 13.24 -15.94 2.75
N ASP A 91 12.11 -15.25 2.88
CA ASP A 91 11.73 -14.18 1.96
C ASP A 91 12.75 -13.03 1.96
N LEU A 92 13.35 -12.69 3.11
CA LEU A 92 14.47 -11.74 3.23
C LEU A 92 15.74 -12.12 2.46
N LEU A 93 15.91 -13.39 2.07
CA LEU A 93 17.01 -13.84 1.21
C LEU A 93 16.63 -13.98 -0.27
N THR A 94 15.34 -13.90 -0.64
CA THR A 94 14.92 -14.04 -2.05
C THR A 94 14.97 -12.73 -2.83
N THR A 95 15.14 -11.59 -2.16
CA THR A 95 15.47 -10.32 -2.81
C THR A 95 16.87 -10.38 -3.43
N ASN A 96 16.92 -10.65 -4.74
CA ASN A 96 18.13 -10.56 -5.56
C ASN A 96 18.67 -9.12 -5.62
N PHE A 97 19.40 -8.70 -4.59
CA PHE A 97 20.30 -7.56 -4.71
C PHE A 97 21.42 -7.91 -5.71
N PRO A 98 21.77 -7.01 -6.64
CA PRO A 98 22.82 -7.29 -7.62
C PRO A 98 24.17 -7.46 -6.90
N GLU A 99 24.98 -8.43 -7.35
CA GLU A 99 26.34 -8.68 -6.84
C GLU A 99 27.25 -7.45 -7.00
N GLN A 100 27.19 -6.52 -6.05
CA GLN A 100 28.20 -5.50 -5.90
C GLN A 100 29.45 -6.15 -5.31
N ARG A 101 30.59 -5.96 -5.99
CA ARG A 101 31.88 -6.44 -5.50
C ARG A 101 32.20 -5.72 -4.19
N VAL A 102 32.10 -6.47 -3.10
CA VAL A 102 32.20 -5.96 -1.73
C VAL A 102 33.58 -5.36 -1.48
N ASN A 103 33.65 -4.03 -1.34
CA ASN A 103 34.66 -3.41 -0.50
C ASN A 103 34.36 -3.84 0.94
N GLN A 104 35.36 -4.31 1.69
CA GLN A 104 35.13 -4.81 3.05
C GLN A 104 34.65 -3.68 3.97
N ARG A 105 33.34 -3.71 4.31
CA ARG A 105 32.81 -2.99 5.46
C ARG A 105 33.29 -3.65 6.75
N SER A 106 33.57 -2.85 7.77
CA SER A 106 33.85 -3.32 9.12
C SER A 106 32.69 -3.03 10.08
N VAL A 107 32.70 -3.69 11.23
CA VAL A 107 31.73 -3.51 12.31
C VAL A 107 32.41 -2.85 13.50
N LEU A 108 31.83 -1.77 14.00
CA LEU A 108 32.08 -1.28 15.36
C LEU A 108 30.97 -1.82 16.26
N LEU A 109 31.34 -2.32 17.44
CA LEU A 109 30.44 -2.96 18.40
C LEU A 109 30.75 -2.46 19.81
N TYR A 110 29.71 -2.01 20.50
CA TYR A 110 29.74 -1.53 21.89
C TYR A 110 28.62 -2.25 22.66
N LYS A 111 28.91 -2.58 23.92
CA LYS A 111 28.00 -3.26 24.84
C LYS A 111 28.34 -2.83 26.26
N ASP A 112 27.34 -2.45 27.04
CA ASP A 112 27.49 -2.13 28.47
C ASP A 112 26.14 -2.26 29.20
N LEU A 113 26.11 -1.96 30.50
CA LEU A 113 24.94 -2.03 31.38
C LEU A 113 24.57 -0.64 31.92
N VAL A 114 23.36 -0.16 31.64
CA VAL A 114 22.88 1.17 32.10
C VAL A 114 21.54 1.02 32.81
N HIS A 115 21.40 1.60 34.01
CA HIS A 115 20.24 1.42 34.90
C HIS A 115 19.81 -0.06 35.08
N THR A 116 20.79 -0.97 35.21
CA THR A 116 20.62 -2.44 35.24
C THR A 116 20.07 -3.11 33.97
N VAL A 117 19.90 -2.36 32.87
CA VAL A 117 19.44 -2.86 31.57
C VAL A 117 20.61 -2.89 30.58
N PRO A 118 20.90 -4.04 29.94
CA PRO A 118 22.01 -4.16 28.98
C PRO A 118 21.65 -3.52 27.63
N TYR A 119 22.63 -2.88 26.98
CA TYR A 119 22.49 -2.37 25.61
C TYR A 119 23.49 -3.02 24.64
N THR A 120 23.13 -3.03 23.35
CA THR A 120 24.05 -3.36 22.25
C THR A 120 23.96 -2.31 21.15
N LEU A 121 25.10 -1.69 20.81
CA LEU A 121 25.24 -0.77 19.67
C LEU A 121 26.14 -1.37 18.60
N THR A 122 25.62 -1.50 17.38
CA THR A 122 26.33 -1.99 16.19
C THR A 122 26.36 -0.91 15.11
N ILE A 123 27.53 -0.61 14.56
CA ILE A 123 27.70 0.37 13.45
C ILE A 123 28.44 -0.29 12.29
N ALA A 124 27.89 -0.19 11.08
CA ALA A 124 28.51 -0.69 9.85
C ALA A 124 29.15 0.45 9.05
N VAL A 125 30.49 0.44 8.91
CA VAL A 125 31.24 1.55 8.30
C VAL A 125 31.82 1.17 6.93
N ASP A 126 31.81 2.12 6.00
CA ASP A 126 32.36 1.97 4.66
C ASP A 126 33.87 2.31 4.64
N GLY A 127 34.71 1.28 4.49
CA GLY A 127 36.16 1.41 4.40
C GLY A 127 36.88 1.51 5.76
N ASN A 128 38.14 1.95 5.73
CA ASN A 128 39.02 1.97 6.89
C ASN A 128 38.77 3.20 7.81
N VAL A 129 37.57 3.32 8.37
CA VAL A 129 37.37 4.17 9.55
C VAL A 129 38.11 3.50 10.71
N ALA A 130 39.09 4.17 11.31
CA ALA A 130 39.81 3.61 12.45
C ALA A 130 38.94 3.74 13.71
N ARG A 131 38.90 2.69 14.53
CA ARG A 131 38.08 2.66 15.75
C ARG A 131 38.37 3.85 16.68
N GLN A 132 39.65 4.20 16.83
CA GLN A 132 40.14 5.35 17.59
C GLN A 132 39.63 6.72 17.10
N ASP A 133 39.15 6.85 15.85
CA ASP A 133 38.55 8.08 15.32
C ASP A 133 37.03 8.15 15.58
N ALA A 134 36.40 7.00 15.86
CA ALA A 134 34.96 6.85 16.04
C ALA A 134 34.54 6.74 17.51
N ASP A 135 35.31 5.99 18.32
CA ASP A 135 35.00 5.74 19.74
C ASP A 135 34.70 7.03 20.52
N PRO A 136 35.49 8.13 20.44
CA PRO A 136 35.20 9.34 21.21
C PRO A 136 33.82 9.97 20.90
N VAL A 137 33.41 9.96 19.62
CA VAL A 137 32.13 10.53 19.18
C VAL A 137 30.96 9.64 19.57
N VAL A 138 31.16 8.32 19.55
CA VAL A 138 30.13 7.34 19.96
C VAL A 138 29.95 7.35 21.48
N GLU A 139 31.04 7.39 22.25
CA GLU A 139 31.01 7.45 23.71
C GLU A 139 30.42 8.77 24.23
N GLU A 140 30.76 9.91 23.61
CA GLU A 140 30.13 11.22 23.89
C GLU A 140 28.61 11.15 23.67
N ILE A 141 28.16 10.67 22.50
CA ILE A 141 26.73 10.59 22.17
C ILE A 141 25.95 9.64 23.11
N LEU A 142 26.54 8.50 23.47
CA LEU A 142 25.92 7.56 24.42
C LEU A 142 25.82 8.18 25.82
N SER A 143 26.91 8.76 26.33
CA SER A 143 26.97 9.41 27.64
C SER A 143 25.92 10.53 27.76
N ASP A 144 25.87 11.42 26.76
CA ASP A 144 24.89 12.50 26.67
C ASP A 144 23.44 12.00 26.70
N CYS A 145 23.14 10.94 25.93
CA CYS A 145 21.78 10.40 25.84
C CYS A 145 21.31 9.74 27.13
N PHE A 146 22.17 8.98 27.81
CA PHE A 146 21.84 8.37 29.09
C PHE A 146 21.74 9.43 30.21
N ALA A 147 22.66 10.41 30.26
CA ALA A 147 22.60 11.51 31.22
C ALA A 147 21.34 12.37 31.05
N MET A 148 20.93 12.65 29.81
CA MET A 148 19.68 13.35 29.50
C MET A 148 18.44 12.59 30.01
N VAL A 149 18.36 11.28 29.79
CA VAL A 149 17.22 10.48 30.24
C VAL A 149 17.20 10.33 31.76
N ASP A 150 18.35 10.21 32.42
CA ASP A 150 18.41 10.21 33.88
C ASP A 150 17.97 11.56 34.49
N ALA A 151 18.41 12.68 33.90
CA ALA A 151 18.07 14.03 34.36
C ALA A 151 16.62 14.44 34.10
N HIS A 152 15.93 13.87 33.11
CA HIS A 152 14.58 14.30 32.71
C HIS A 152 13.48 13.24 32.92
N LEU A 153 13.75 11.96 32.63
CA LEU A 153 12.73 10.93 32.41
C LEU A 153 12.83 9.72 33.35
N ASN A 154 13.85 9.66 34.23
CA ASN A 154 14.02 8.57 35.18
C ASN A 154 13.22 8.81 36.47
N CYS A 155 12.07 8.14 36.65
CA CYS A 155 11.27 8.23 37.87
C CYS A 155 11.95 7.65 39.13
N PHE A 156 13.08 6.95 39.01
CA PHE A 156 13.88 6.45 40.14
C PHE A 156 14.97 7.43 40.60
N ASN A 157 15.45 8.33 39.72
CA ASN A 157 16.32 9.42 40.15
C ASN A 157 15.46 10.49 40.82
N PRO A 158 15.65 10.82 42.12
CA PRO A 158 14.83 11.81 42.81
C PRO A 158 14.98 13.21 42.23
N ASP A 159 16.12 13.53 41.62
CA ASP A 159 16.44 14.83 41.01
C ASP A 159 16.05 14.94 39.54
N SER A 160 15.45 13.91 38.93
CA SER A 160 14.95 14.03 37.56
C SER A 160 13.77 14.99 37.44
N GLU A 161 13.54 15.54 36.24
CA GLU A 161 12.42 16.43 35.97
C GLU A 161 11.07 15.77 36.25
N VAL A 162 10.83 14.54 35.78
CA VAL A 162 9.59 13.80 36.08
C VAL A 162 9.41 13.55 37.58
N SER A 163 10.48 13.21 38.30
CA SER A 163 10.45 13.07 39.76
C SER A 163 10.15 14.38 40.49
N LYS A 164 10.60 15.52 39.96
CA LYS A 164 10.23 16.86 40.46
C LYS A 164 8.77 17.18 40.16
N VAL A 165 8.29 16.92 38.95
CA VAL A 165 6.87 17.10 38.55
C VAL A 165 5.94 16.30 39.46
N ASN A 166 6.30 15.05 39.77
CA ASN A 166 5.54 14.16 40.68
C ASN A 166 5.45 14.66 42.12
N ARG A 167 6.26 15.66 42.52
CA ARG A 167 6.29 16.24 43.87
C ARG A 167 6.01 17.75 43.89
N LEU A 168 5.51 18.32 42.81
CA LEU A 168 5.01 19.70 42.81
C LEU A 168 3.81 19.83 43.77
N PRO A 169 3.61 20.98 44.43
CA PRO A 169 2.35 21.28 45.08
C PRO A 169 1.20 21.35 44.05
N VAL A 170 0.00 20.94 44.43
CA VAL A 170 -1.18 20.98 43.56
C VAL A 170 -1.44 22.41 43.04
N GLY A 171 -1.77 22.53 41.75
CA GLY A 171 -2.00 23.81 41.09
C GLY A 171 -0.74 24.56 40.64
N VAL A 172 0.47 24.14 41.04
CA VAL A 172 1.72 24.77 40.57
C VAL A 172 2.00 24.36 39.12
N LYS A 173 2.30 25.34 38.27
CA LYS A 173 2.60 25.16 36.85
C LYS A 173 4.10 25.03 36.61
N HIS A 174 4.51 23.92 36.00
CA HIS A 174 5.88 23.63 35.57
C HIS A 174 6.02 23.77 34.05
N VAL A 175 7.18 24.24 33.60
CA VAL A 175 7.55 24.33 32.17
C VAL A 175 8.40 23.12 31.84
N MET A 176 7.87 22.23 31.00
CA MET A 176 8.51 20.99 30.60
C MET A 176 9.75 21.26 29.71
N SER A 177 10.80 20.46 29.87
CA SER A 177 11.84 20.35 28.85
C SER A 177 11.28 19.82 27.52
N GLU A 178 12.02 20.01 26.43
CA GLU A 178 11.69 19.39 25.13
C GLU A 178 11.56 17.86 25.25
N HIS A 179 12.38 17.23 26.10
CA HIS A 179 12.38 15.80 26.35
C HIS A 179 11.09 15.35 27.04
N LEU A 180 10.72 15.98 28.15
CA LEU A 180 9.49 15.65 28.88
C LEU A 180 8.25 15.98 28.03
N ALA A 181 8.22 17.13 27.36
CA ALA A 181 7.10 17.52 26.51
C ALA A 181 6.85 16.52 25.36
N LYS A 182 7.92 16.05 24.69
CA LYS A 182 7.82 15.07 23.59
C LYS A 182 7.36 13.68 24.05
N VAL A 183 7.73 13.27 25.27
CA VAL A 183 7.22 12.02 25.87
C VAL A 183 5.76 12.18 26.32
N ILE A 184 5.40 13.28 26.97
CA ILE A 184 4.01 13.55 27.42
C ILE A 184 3.04 13.68 26.24
N GLN A 185 3.47 14.25 25.11
CA GLN A 185 2.67 14.23 23.87
C GLN A 185 2.37 12.80 23.41
N CYS A 186 3.37 11.90 23.44
CA CYS A 186 3.16 10.47 23.11
C CYS A 186 2.19 9.81 24.10
N CYS A 187 2.27 10.12 25.40
CA CYS A 187 1.31 9.64 26.40
C CYS A 187 -0.13 10.06 26.05
N GLU A 188 -0.35 11.34 25.75
CA GLU A 188 -1.68 11.88 25.44
C GLU A 188 -2.23 11.28 24.13
N GLU A 189 -1.41 11.18 23.07
CA GLU A 189 -1.83 10.59 21.79
C GLU A 189 -2.20 9.10 21.94
N VAL A 190 -1.37 8.31 22.62
CA VAL A 190 -1.59 6.85 22.78
C VAL A 190 -2.70 6.56 23.78
N TYR A 191 -2.88 7.36 24.84
CA TYR A 191 -4.04 7.27 25.74
C TYR A 191 -5.36 7.44 24.96
N ASN A 192 -5.45 8.51 24.16
CA ASN A 192 -6.65 8.82 23.39
C ASN A 192 -6.95 7.77 22.31
N VAL A 193 -5.97 7.33 21.52
CA VAL A 193 -6.20 6.34 20.44
C VAL A 193 -6.39 4.92 20.98
N SER A 194 -5.75 4.58 22.10
CA SER A 194 -5.99 3.29 22.77
C SER A 194 -7.34 3.26 23.51
N GLY A 195 -7.97 4.41 23.79
CA GLY A 195 -9.18 4.48 24.60
C GLY A 195 -8.92 4.16 26.07
N GLY A 196 -7.83 4.70 26.62
CA GLY A 196 -7.43 4.52 28.01
C GLY A 196 -6.76 3.19 28.34
N CYS A 197 -6.30 2.40 27.35
CA CYS A 197 -5.54 1.17 27.62
C CYS A 197 -4.05 1.43 27.93
N PHE A 198 -3.58 2.65 27.79
CA PHE A 198 -2.23 3.07 28.18
C PHE A 198 -2.32 4.46 28.80
N ASP A 199 -1.79 4.63 30.01
CA ASP A 199 -1.83 5.89 30.75
C ASP A 199 -0.61 5.97 31.69
N ALA A 200 0.15 7.06 31.59
CA ALA A 200 1.34 7.31 32.42
C ALA A 200 0.99 7.67 33.89
N ALA A 201 -0.25 8.08 34.18
CA ALA A 201 -0.71 8.40 35.54
C ALA A 201 -1.16 7.17 36.35
N ALA A 202 -1.11 5.96 35.77
CA ALA A 202 -1.46 4.71 36.45
C ALA A 202 -0.60 4.38 37.70
N ALA A 203 0.51 5.10 37.88
CA ALA A 203 1.57 4.80 38.85
C ALA A 203 1.09 4.57 40.30
N PRO A 204 0.14 5.34 40.88
CA PRO A 204 -0.36 5.10 42.24
C PRO A 204 -1.10 3.76 42.37
N LEU A 205 -1.88 3.38 41.35
CA LEU A 205 -2.63 2.13 41.31
C LEU A 205 -1.68 0.93 41.19
N VAL A 206 -0.71 1.03 40.28
CA VAL A 206 0.35 0.04 40.09
C VAL A 206 1.16 -0.14 41.38
N GLN A 207 1.50 0.95 42.07
CA GLN A 207 2.24 0.88 43.33
C GLN A 207 1.42 0.26 44.46
N LYS A 208 0.13 0.63 44.61
CA LYS A 208 -0.81 0.01 45.57
C LYS A 208 -0.86 -1.52 45.38
N LEU A 209 -1.10 -1.98 44.14
CA LEU A 209 -1.24 -3.40 43.83
C LEU A 209 0.08 -4.18 43.90
N ARG A 210 1.21 -3.61 43.45
CA ARG A 210 2.52 -4.28 43.56
C ARG A 210 3.01 -4.38 45.01
N ASN A 211 2.65 -3.41 45.87
CA ASN A 211 2.93 -3.49 47.30
C ASN A 211 2.10 -4.57 48.00
N ALA A 212 0.82 -4.74 47.63
CA ALA A 212 -0.01 -5.86 48.08
C ALA A 212 0.55 -7.21 47.61
N ALA A 213 0.92 -7.34 46.32
CA ALA A 213 1.49 -8.57 45.77
C ALA A 213 2.80 -9.01 46.45
N ARG A 214 3.56 -8.08 47.04
CA ARG A 214 4.81 -8.38 47.77
C ARG A 214 4.61 -8.70 49.25
N ARG A 215 3.43 -8.45 49.81
CA ARG A 215 3.13 -8.69 51.23
C ARG A 215 2.61 -10.11 51.45
N GLN A 216 3.20 -10.82 52.41
CA GLN A 216 2.76 -12.18 52.77
C GLN A 216 1.46 -12.19 53.59
N ASP A 217 1.09 -11.06 54.18
CA ASP A 217 -0.08 -10.84 55.03
C ASP A 217 -1.27 -10.19 54.29
N SER A 218 -1.22 -10.10 52.96
CA SER A 218 -2.20 -9.31 52.19
C SER A 218 -3.60 -9.93 52.08
N THR A 219 -4.62 -9.08 52.19
CA THR A 219 -6.04 -9.32 51.88
C THR A 219 -6.26 -9.78 50.41
N LYS A 220 -7.48 -10.22 50.05
CA LYS A 220 -7.96 -10.05 48.64
C LYS A 220 -8.49 -8.63 48.43
N GLU A 221 -8.98 -8.05 49.51
CA GLU A 221 -9.47 -6.69 49.68
C GLU A 221 -8.39 -5.65 49.37
N ASP A 222 -7.11 -5.94 49.67
CA ASP A 222 -5.95 -5.10 49.34
C ASP A 222 -5.78 -4.86 47.82
N PHE A 223 -6.31 -5.75 46.99
CA PHE A 223 -6.24 -5.67 45.52
C PHE A 223 -7.44 -4.95 44.90
N LEU A 224 -8.39 -4.46 45.71
CA LEU A 224 -9.56 -3.74 45.20
C LEU A 224 -9.21 -2.28 44.86
N ILE A 225 -9.46 -1.91 43.60
CA ILE A 225 -9.43 -0.53 43.12
C ILE A 225 -10.86 -0.07 42.81
N THR A 226 -11.32 1.03 43.41
CA THR A 226 -12.67 1.58 43.12
C THR A 226 -12.72 2.21 41.72
N ALA A 227 -13.93 2.52 41.23
CA ALA A 227 -14.05 3.25 39.96
C ALA A 227 -13.49 4.68 40.09
N GLU A 228 -13.72 5.33 41.23
CA GLU A 228 -13.25 6.68 41.56
C GLU A 228 -11.73 6.75 41.72
N GLU A 229 -11.11 5.75 42.36
CA GLU A 229 -9.64 5.62 42.44
C GLU A 229 -9.02 5.52 41.04
N ALA A 230 -9.59 4.65 40.19
CA ALA A 230 -9.10 4.48 38.82
C ALA A 230 -9.27 5.76 37.98
N GLU A 231 -10.46 6.34 37.95
CA GLU A 231 -10.76 7.53 37.16
C GLU A 231 -9.90 8.74 37.56
N ARG A 232 -9.65 8.93 38.86
CA ARG A 232 -8.76 9.99 39.39
C ARG A 232 -7.31 9.84 38.92
N SER A 233 -6.80 8.60 38.86
CA SER A 233 -5.44 8.26 38.43
C SER A 233 -5.25 8.17 36.91
N THR A 234 -6.10 8.83 36.11
CA THR A 234 -5.89 9.00 34.65
C THR A 234 -5.14 10.30 34.34
N LEU A 235 -4.38 10.34 33.23
CA LEU A 235 -3.57 11.50 32.82
C LEU A 235 -4.38 12.80 32.81
N THR A 236 -5.61 12.73 32.28
CA THR A 236 -6.54 13.86 32.17
C THR A 236 -7.12 14.34 33.50
N ASN A 237 -7.17 13.49 34.53
CA ASN A 237 -7.72 13.85 35.85
C ASN A 237 -6.64 14.14 36.90
N SER A 238 -5.48 13.50 36.78
CA SER A 238 -4.28 13.76 37.59
C SER A 238 -3.54 15.04 37.18
N PHE A 239 -3.55 15.41 35.89
CA PHE A 239 -2.78 16.55 35.38
C PHE A 239 -3.59 17.51 34.50
N SER A 240 -3.17 18.78 34.49
CA SER A 240 -3.50 19.75 33.43
C SER A 240 -2.26 19.92 32.57
N ILE A 241 -2.37 19.68 31.27
CA ILE A 241 -1.26 19.70 30.32
C ILE A 241 -1.61 20.72 29.22
N ASP A 242 -0.63 21.51 28.80
CA ASP A 242 -0.70 22.32 27.57
C ASP A 242 0.58 22.07 26.76
N ILE A 243 0.44 21.30 25.68
CA ILE A 243 1.55 20.93 24.78
C ILE A 243 2.08 22.14 23.99
N LYS A 244 1.28 23.20 23.76
CA LYS A 244 1.71 24.38 23.00
C LYS A 244 2.51 25.35 23.86
N GLU A 245 2.05 25.55 25.09
CA GLU A 245 2.76 26.33 26.10
C GLU A 245 3.86 25.50 26.80
N GLY A 246 4.00 24.20 26.45
CA GLY A 246 5.02 23.30 26.95
C GLY A 246 4.96 23.05 28.45
N THR A 247 3.76 22.92 29.03
CA THR A 247 3.58 23.02 30.50
C THR A 247 2.66 21.97 31.11
N ILE A 248 2.88 21.68 32.40
CA ILE A 248 2.15 20.66 33.18
C ILE A 248 1.88 21.13 34.62
N THR A 249 0.73 20.72 35.19
CA THR A 249 0.28 21.04 36.55
C THR A 249 -0.42 19.84 37.18
N ARG A 250 -0.11 19.49 38.44
CA ARG A 250 -0.83 18.46 39.21
C ARG A 250 -2.21 18.96 39.67
N LYS A 251 -3.22 18.09 39.64
CA LYS A 251 -4.60 18.35 40.07
C LYS A 251 -4.94 17.84 41.48
N HIS A 252 -4.22 16.84 42.00
CA HIS A 252 -4.37 16.32 43.37
C HIS A 252 -3.05 15.72 43.90
N GLU A 253 -2.96 15.47 45.20
CA GLU A 253 -1.70 15.11 45.87
C GLU A 253 -1.15 13.72 45.56
N ASP A 254 -1.95 12.85 44.96
CA ASP A 254 -1.56 11.50 44.50
C ASP A 254 -1.19 11.46 43.01
N ALA A 255 -1.29 12.59 42.29
CA ALA A 255 -1.00 12.65 40.86
C ALA A 255 0.50 12.36 40.59
N MET A 256 0.80 11.26 39.91
CA MET A 256 2.16 10.76 39.70
C MET A 256 2.30 10.09 38.33
N LEU A 257 3.33 10.49 37.58
CA LEU A 257 3.73 9.93 36.28
C LEU A 257 4.73 8.77 36.47
N ASP A 258 4.51 7.66 35.77
CA ASP A 258 5.52 6.66 35.47
C ASP A 258 5.83 6.69 33.96
N LEU A 259 7.11 6.87 33.62
CA LEU A 259 7.63 6.91 32.25
C LEU A 259 8.60 5.74 31.96
N GLY A 260 8.68 4.74 32.85
CA GLY A 260 9.57 3.58 32.72
C GLY A 260 9.24 2.64 31.55
N ALA A 261 8.06 2.76 30.96
CA ALA A 261 7.62 2.06 29.74
C ALA A 261 7.59 2.99 28.50
N LEU A 262 8.48 4.01 28.48
CA LEU A 262 8.64 4.99 27.38
C LEU A 262 10.07 5.53 27.28
N ASN A 263 10.76 5.69 28.41
CA ASN A 263 12.08 6.32 28.46
C ASN A 263 13.16 5.50 27.73
N LYS A 264 13.05 4.16 27.70
CA LYS A 264 13.88 3.27 26.87
C LYS A 264 13.75 3.61 25.39
N GLY A 265 12.53 3.54 24.84
CA GLY A 265 12.24 3.91 23.45
C GLY A 265 12.69 5.32 23.10
N TYR A 266 12.48 6.32 23.97
CA TYR A 266 12.96 7.68 23.72
C TYR A 266 14.50 7.78 23.65
N THR A 267 15.22 7.07 24.51
CA THR A 267 16.69 7.02 24.50
C THR A 267 17.20 6.40 23.21
N VAL A 268 16.60 5.28 22.79
CA VAL A 268 16.95 4.58 21.55
C VAL A 268 16.73 5.48 20.32
N ASP A 269 15.68 6.30 20.33
CA ASP A 269 15.49 7.32 19.30
C ASP A 269 16.58 8.38 19.29
N CYS A 270 16.91 8.96 20.45
CA CYS A 270 17.93 10.01 20.55
C CYS A 270 19.34 9.53 20.15
N VAL A 271 19.76 8.33 20.58
CA VAL A 271 21.08 7.78 20.23
C VAL A 271 21.20 7.59 18.72
N VAL A 272 20.20 6.96 18.09
CA VAL A 272 20.23 6.71 16.64
C VAL A 272 20.14 8.03 15.85
N GLU A 273 19.34 9.00 16.27
CA GLU A 273 19.25 10.31 15.58
C GLU A 273 20.55 11.12 15.69
N ARG A 274 21.20 11.15 16.87
CA ARG A 274 22.52 11.80 17.04
C ARG A 274 23.63 11.11 16.24
N LEU A 275 23.69 9.78 16.23
CA LEU A 275 24.68 9.02 15.43
C LEU A 275 24.50 9.26 13.92
N ASN A 276 23.26 9.26 13.42
CA ASN A 276 22.99 9.60 12.01
C ASN A 276 23.40 11.05 11.69
N ALA A 277 23.17 12.00 12.59
CA ALA A 277 23.63 13.38 12.45
C ALA A 277 25.17 13.46 12.41
N ALA A 278 25.87 12.67 13.23
CA ALA A 278 27.33 12.47 13.23
C ALA A 278 27.86 11.63 12.05
N LYS A 279 27.03 11.33 11.04
CA LYS A 279 27.35 10.60 9.79
C LYS A 279 27.52 9.09 9.92
N PHE A 280 27.28 8.50 11.09
CA PHE A 280 27.10 7.05 11.23
C PHE A 280 25.72 6.67 10.70
N ALA A 281 25.62 6.49 9.38
CA ALA A 281 24.35 6.28 8.67
C ALA A 281 23.83 4.83 8.70
N ASN A 282 24.65 3.87 9.14
CA ASN A 282 24.26 2.46 9.26
C ASN A 282 24.42 2.01 10.72
N VAL A 283 23.37 2.17 11.52
CA VAL A 283 23.39 1.88 12.96
C VAL A 283 22.29 0.88 13.30
N LEU A 284 22.55 -0.01 14.24
CA LEU A 284 21.53 -0.76 14.98
C LEU A 284 21.82 -0.61 16.47
N PHE A 285 20.88 -0.04 17.21
CA PHE A 285 20.95 0.10 18.66
C PHE A 285 19.78 -0.66 19.30
N GLU A 286 20.07 -1.42 20.35
CA GLU A 286 19.11 -2.18 21.16
C GLU A 286 19.37 -1.91 22.65
N TRP A 287 18.31 -1.72 23.44
CA TRP A 287 18.36 -1.54 24.88
C TRP A 287 17.11 -2.14 25.54
N GLY A 288 17.26 -3.28 26.21
CA GLY A 288 16.21 -3.87 27.04
C GLY A 288 14.91 -4.20 26.32
N GLY A 289 14.99 -4.77 25.12
CA GLY A 289 13.81 -5.16 24.32
C GLY A 289 13.38 -4.14 23.26
N ASP A 290 13.94 -2.92 23.29
CA ASP A 290 13.65 -1.84 22.34
C ASP A 290 14.82 -1.62 21.41
N CYS A 291 14.58 -1.55 20.10
CA CYS A 291 15.65 -1.33 19.12
C CYS A 291 15.27 -0.43 17.95
N ARG A 292 16.27 0.23 17.35
CA ARG A 292 16.11 1.02 16.12
C ARG A 292 17.31 0.86 15.21
N GLY A 293 17.03 0.63 13.92
CA GLY A 293 18.05 0.36 12.90
C GLY A 293 17.97 1.35 11.73
N SER A 294 19.03 2.11 11.46
CA SER A 294 19.20 3.01 10.30
C SER A 294 20.15 2.43 9.24
N GLY A 295 19.99 2.86 7.99
CA GLY A 295 20.84 2.41 6.86
C GLY A 295 20.70 0.91 6.56
N VAL A 296 21.84 0.26 6.28
CA VAL A 296 21.93 -1.18 5.96
C VAL A 296 23.16 -1.82 6.61
N ASN A 297 23.08 -3.12 6.92
CA ASN A 297 24.14 -3.88 7.57
C ASN A 297 25.42 -4.05 6.71
N VAL A 298 26.40 -4.82 7.19
CA VAL A 298 27.67 -5.03 6.47
C VAL A 298 27.53 -5.85 5.16
N GLN A 299 26.43 -6.58 4.98
CA GLN A 299 26.06 -7.26 3.73
C GLN A 299 25.22 -6.36 2.78
N HIS A 300 25.09 -5.07 3.10
CA HIS A 300 24.18 -4.11 2.44
C HIS A 300 22.69 -4.54 2.44
N GLN A 301 22.29 -5.39 3.39
CA GLN A 301 20.92 -5.81 3.61
C GLN A 301 20.25 -4.98 4.73
N PRO A 302 18.90 -4.94 4.80
CA PRO A 302 18.21 -4.47 5.99
C PRO A 302 18.67 -5.20 7.27
N TRP A 303 18.59 -4.54 8.42
CA TRP A 303 18.89 -5.17 9.71
C TRP A 303 17.81 -6.20 10.05
N ALA A 304 18.17 -7.41 10.46
CA ALA A 304 17.22 -8.48 10.78
C ALA A 304 17.19 -8.75 12.29
N ILE A 305 15.99 -8.67 12.88
CA ILE A 305 15.72 -8.82 14.30
C ILE A 305 14.75 -9.97 14.50
N GLY A 306 15.16 -10.99 15.25
CA GLY A 306 14.30 -12.07 15.71
C GLY A 306 13.51 -11.64 16.94
N VAL A 307 12.19 -11.82 16.90
CA VAL A 307 11.30 -11.69 18.07
C VAL A 307 11.31 -13.03 18.81
N VAL A 308 11.69 -13.02 20.08
CA VAL A 308 11.80 -14.22 20.91
C VAL A 308 10.40 -14.72 21.30
N ARG A 309 10.26 -16.03 21.44
CA ARG A 309 9.04 -16.68 21.95
C ARG A 309 8.91 -16.47 23.47
N PRO A 310 7.77 -16.01 23.98
CA PRO A 310 7.58 -15.84 25.42
C PRO A 310 7.59 -17.20 26.14
N PRO A 311 8.03 -17.23 27.42
CA PRO A 311 7.96 -18.43 28.25
C PRO A 311 6.54 -18.99 28.37
N SER A 312 6.45 -20.29 28.62
CA SER A 312 5.19 -20.98 28.96
C SER A 312 4.63 -20.49 30.30
N ILE A 313 3.33 -20.72 30.52
CA ILE A 313 2.67 -20.28 31.76
C ILE A 313 3.30 -20.89 33.01
N ASP A 314 3.70 -22.18 32.96
CA ASP A 314 4.32 -22.89 34.07
C ASP A 314 5.71 -22.31 34.43
N GLU A 315 6.49 -21.90 33.44
CA GLU A 315 7.79 -21.22 33.64
C GLU A 315 7.61 -19.83 34.26
N VAL A 316 6.61 -19.06 33.80
CA VAL A 316 6.29 -17.74 34.38
C VAL A 316 5.88 -17.89 35.84
N VAL A 317 4.98 -18.82 36.15
CA VAL A 317 4.51 -19.08 37.53
C VAL A 317 5.63 -19.62 38.42
N SER A 318 6.50 -20.49 37.90
CA SER A 318 7.63 -21.04 38.66
C SER A 318 8.67 -19.98 39.02
N ALA A 319 9.06 -19.13 38.05
CA ALA A 319 9.97 -18.02 38.28
C ALA A 319 9.37 -16.99 39.26
N ALA A 320 8.09 -16.64 39.09
CA ALA A 320 7.40 -15.74 40.02
C ALA A 320 7.36 -16.28 41.46
N LYS A 321 7.22 -17.61 41.65
CA LYS A 321 7.27 -18.28 42.96
C LYS A 321 8.67 -18.35 43.56
N SER A 322 9.72 -18.46 42.75
CA SER A 322 11.12 -18.48 43.23
C SER A 322 11.68 -17.09 43.54
N GLY A 323 11.08 -16.04 42.96
CA GLY A 323 11.62 -14.68 43.00
C GLY A 323 12.76 -14.43 42.01
N GLU A 324 13.08 -15.41 41.16
CA GLU A 324 14.04 -15.24 40.05
C GLU A 324 13.40 -14.47 38.89
N SER A 325 14.20 -13.71 38.14
CA SER A 325 13.71 -13.09 36.90
C SER A 325 13.43 -14.17 35.85
N VAL A 326 12.20 -14.16 35.29
CA VAL A 326 11.76 -15.07 34.23
C VAL A 326 12.73 -15.09 33.04
N THR A 327 13.41 -13.96 32.79
CA THR A 327 14.40 -13.79 31.71
C THR A 327 15.63 -14.70 31.85
N ASN A 328 16.01 -15.11 33.07
CA ASN A 328 17.19 -15.93 33.29
C ASN A 328 16.99 -17.38 32.81
N ALA A 329 15.75 -17.87 32.81
CA ALA A 329 15.40 -19.23 32.40
C ALA A 329 15.49 -19.46 30.89
N HIS A 330 15.29 -18.41 30.08
CA HIS A 330 15.22 -18.48 28.60
C HIS A 330 16.48 -17.96 27.87
N SER A 331 17.60 -17.84 28.57
CA SER A 331 18.90 -17.61 27.91
C SER A 331 19.21 -18.74 26.91
N LEU A 332 19.74 -18.39 25.72
CA LEU A 332 19.89 -19.31 24.58
C LEU A 332 21.07 -20.31 24.71
N GLY A 333 21.04 -21.09 25.80
CA GLY A 333 21.77 -22.33 25.99
C GLY A 333 23.12 -22.21 26.70
N GLU A 334 23.21 -22.79 27.91
CA GLU A 334 24.39 -23.59 28.29
C GLU A 334 24.18 -24.62 29.43
N LYS A 335 23.03 -24.64 30.14
CA LYS A 335 22.68 -25.73 31.07
C LYS A 335 22.31 -27.04 30.33
N ALA A 336 23.31 -27.66 29.71
CA ALA A 336 23.23 -28.94 28.99
C ALA A 336 24.16 -30.01 29.60
N SER A 337 24.47 -29.90 30.89
CA SER A 337 25.38 -30.78 31.64
C SER A 337 24.68 -31.69 32.68
N GLU A 338 23.42 -31.44 33.03
CA GLU A 338 22.62 -32.29 33.92
C GLU A 338 21.25 -32.62 33.27
N PRO A 339 20.79 -33.88 33.33
CA PRO A 339 19.55 -34.30 32.69
C PRO A 339 18.32 -33.93 33.54
N ALA A 340 17.63 -32.85 33.17
CA ALA A 340 16.30 -32.56 33.68
C ALA A 340 15.31 -33.71 33.32
N PRO A 341 14.44 -34.15 34.25
CA PRO A 341 13.60 -35.32 34.04
C PRO A 341 12.35 -35.02 33.18
N SER A 342 11.99 -35.99 32.34
CA SER A 342 10.86 -36.00 31.39
C SER A 342 11.00 -35.03 30.20
N ALA A 343 10.58 -35.49 29.02
CA ALA A 343 10.75 -34.76 27.76
C ALA A 343 9.39 -34.35 27.17
N ALA A 344 9.29 -33.09 26.76
CA ALA A 344 8.23 -32.59 25.89
C ALA A 344 8.86 -31.89 24.67
N ASN A 345 8.57 -32.40 23.47
CA ASN A 345 8.83 -31.75 22.16
C ASN A 345 10.26 -31.22 21.88
N PRO A 346 11.22 -32.06 21.45
CA PRO A 346 12.54 -31.65 20.97
C PRO A 346 12.50 -30.99 19.56
N GLY A 347 11.66 -29.96 19.39
CA GLY A 347 11.43 -29.29 18.12
C GLY A 347 10.73 -27.93 18.20
N GLN A 348 10.58 -27.36 19.40
CA GLN A 348 9.95 -26.06 19.60
C GLN A 348 10.89 -24.92 19.17
N LYS A 349 10.37 -23.93 18.42
CA LYS A 349 11.16 -22.80 17.91
C LYS A 349 11.37 -21.73 18.98
N SER A 350 12.59 -21.23 19.12
CA SER A 350 12.93 -20.12 20.03
C SER A 350 12.45 -18.74 19.58
N LEU A 351 12.19 -18.55 18.28
CA LEU A 351 11.69 -17.29 17.72
C LEU A 351 10.22 -17.41 17.27
N LEU A 352 9.45 -16.35 17.48
CA LEU A 352 8.11 -16.18 16.88
C LEU A 352 8.20 -15.79 15.41
N ARG A 353 9.08 -14.83 15.10
CA ARG A 353 9.16 -14.17 13.79
C ARG A 353 10.52 -13.48 13.63
N VAL A 354 10.95 -13.25 12.39
CA VAL A 354 12.02 -12.27 12.08
C VAL A 354 11.38 -11.07 11.38
N MET A 355 11.70 -9.87 11.84
CA MET A 355 11.37 -8.59 11.20
C MET A 355 12.63 -7.93 10.67
N SER A 356 12.50 -7.12 9.61
CA SER A 356 13.59 -6.28 9.11
C SER A 356 13.36 -4.80 9.43
N LEU A 357 14.43 -4.07 9.75
CA LEU A 357 14.44 -2.63 10.02
C LEU A 357 15.21 -1.87 8.93
N SER A 358 14.60 -0.80 8.41
CA SER A 358 15.14 0.06 7.36
C SER A 358 14.89 1.54 7.68
N ASN A 359 15.60 2.05 8.69
CA ASN A 359 15.35 3.34 9.38
C ASN A 359 14.05 3.30 10.20
N GLU A 360 13.86 2.19 10.92
CA GLU A 360 12.64 1.84 11.67
C GLU A 360 13.04 1.30 13.04
N ALA A 361 12.10 1.35 13.98
CA ALA A 361 12.21 0.83 15.33
C ALA A 361 11.29 -0.39 15.55
N LEU A 362 11.63 -1.23 16.52
CA LEU A 362 10.85 -2.38 16.99
C LEU A 362 11.00 -2.50 18.50
N CYS A 363 9.87 -2.45 19.20
CA CYS A 363 9.73 -2.64 20.64
C CYS A 363 8.84 -3.84 20.92
N THR A 364 8.93 -4.42 22.11
CA THR A 364 8.13 -5.57 22.53
C THR A 364 7.66 -5.41 23.97
N SER A 365 6.40 -5.71 24.22
CA SER A 365 5.77 -5.75 25.55
C SER A 365 5.21 -7.15 25.79
N GLY A 366 5.46 -7.73 26.97
CA GLY A 366 5.07 -9.09 27.32
C GLY A 366 4.52 -9.23 28.73
N ASP A 367 3.60 -10.18 28.93
CA ASP A 367 2.97 -10.45 30.23
C ASP A 367 3.91 -11.11 31.26
N TYR A 368 5.10 -11.51 30.81
CA TYR A 368 6.14 -12.21 31.57
C TYR A 368 7.26 -11.29 32.10
N GLU A 369 7.22 -9.99 31.80
CA GLU A 369 8.19 -9.02 32.29
C GLU A 369 7.82 -8.51 33.70
N ASN A 370 8.78 -8.53 34.62
CA ASN A 370 8.61 -8.04 36.01
C ASN A 370 7.39 -8.61 36.75
N VAL A 371 7.20 -9.93 36.65
CA VAL A 371 6.11 -10.68 37.31
C VAL A 371 6.41 -10.92 38.80
N LEU A 372 5.36 -10.90 39.62
CA LEU A 372 5.37 -11.22 41.05
C LEU A 372 4.36 -12.34 41.32
N PHE A 373 4.63 -13.24 42.27
CA PHE A 373 3.62 -14.20 42.74
C PHE A 373 2.86 -13.66 43.96
N SER A 374 1.53 -13.64 43.88
CA SER A 374 0.68 -13.14 44.97
C SER A 374 0.08 -14.30 45.76
N ASN A 375 0.60 -14.55 46.97
CA ASN A 375 0.07 -15.59 47.86
C ASN A 375 -1.42 -15.40 48.22
N ALA A 376 -1.90 -14.15 48.24
CA ALA A 376 -3.30 -13.82 48.55
C ALA A 376 -4.26 -14.16 47.39
N LEU A 377 -3.77 -14.18 46.15
CA LEU A 377 -4.54 -14.51 44.95
C LEU A 377 -4.29 -15.94 44.45
N ASP A 378 -3.19 -16.57 44.88
CA ASP A 378 -2.61 -17.84 44.37
C ASP A 378 -2.29 -17.80 42.86
N CYS A 379 -1.96 -16.61 42.34
CA CYS A 379 -1.61 -16.41 40.94
C CYS A 379 -0.38 -15.52 40.74
N ALA A 380 0.17 -15.56 39.54
CA ALA A 380 1.23 -14.65 39.10
C ALA A 380 0.62 -13.38 38.52
N VAL A 381 1.19 -12.21 38.81
CA VAL A 381 0.74 -10.91 38.31
C VAL A 381 1.92 -10.12 37.74
N SER A 382 1.76 -9.59 36.53
CA SER A 382 2.73 -8.68 35.91
C SER A 382 2.73 -7.31 36.60
N SER A 383 3.66 -6.44 36.22
CA SER A 383 3.68 -5.04 36.70
C SER A 383 2.74 -4.10 35.93
N THR A 384 1.91 -4.61 35.01
CA THR A 384 1.09 -3.83 34.08
C THR A 384 -0.38 -3.78 34.51
N TYR A 385 -1.02 -2.61 34.43
CA TYR A 385 -2.41 -2.39 34.88
C TYR A 385 -3.45 -2.65 33.78
N ASP A 386 -4.45 -3.48 34.07
CA ASP A 386 -5.63 -3.71 33.24
C ASP A 386 -6.72 -2.70 33.62
N TRP A 387 -6.83 -1.62 32.86
CA TRP A 387 -7.82 -0.56 33.07
C TRP A 387 -9.28 -1.02 33.02
N ARG A 388 -9.58 -2.12 32.33
CA ARG A 388 -10.95 -2.65 32.18
C ARG A 388 -11.37 -3.47 33.40
N HIS A 389 -10.45 -4.26 33.95
CA HIS A 389 -10.70 -5.12 35.10
C HIS A 389 -10.24 -4.51 36.43
N ARG A 390 -9.51 -3.38 36.36
CA ARG A 390 -8.96 -2.57 37.46
C ARG A 390 -7.95 -3.31 38.35
N CYS A 391 -7.23 -4.27 37.78
CA CYS A 391 -6.25 -5.12 38.45
C CYS A 391 -4.89 -5.11 37.71
N LEU A 392 -3.90 -5.85 38.21
CA LEU A 392 -2.68 -6.16 37.43
C LEU A 392 -2.98 -7.29 36.43
N ILE A 393 -2.33 -7.29 35.26
CA ILE A 393 -2.49 -8.35 34.27
C ILE A 393 -1.88 -9.65 34.80
N GLU A 394 -2.74 -10.61 35.08
CA GLU A 394 -2.42 -12.04 35.24
C GLU A 394 -1.98 -12.63 33.88
N PRO A 395 -0.79 -13.25 33.77
CA PRO A 395 -0.34 -13.94 32.56
C PRO A 395 -1.29 -15.08 32.20
N SER A 396 -1.60 -15.29 30.92
CA SER A 396 -2.56 -16.35 30.54
C SER A 396 -2.15 -17.14 29.30
N GLN A 397 -2.86 -18.26 29.10
CA GLN A 397 -2.69 -19.11 27.93
C GLN A 397 -3.48 -18.55 26.72
N ASP A 398 -4.72 -18.10 26.94
CA ASP A 398 -5.71 -17.76 25.92
C ASP A 398 -5.69 -16.28 25.46
N LYS A 399 -5.04 -15.39 26.23
CA LYS A 399 -4.92 -13.95 25.92
C LYS A 399 -3.57 -13.64 25.26
N LEU A 400 -3.43 -12.38 24.85
CA LEU A 400 -2.15 -11.84 24.37
C LEU A 400 -1.06 -11.98 25.45
N ALA A 401 -0.03 -12.76 25.15
CA ALA A 401 1.14 -12.97 25.97
C ALA A 401 2.29 -12.01 25.62
N GLN A 402 2.33 -11.58 24.35
CA GLN A 402 3.36 -10.68 23.84
C GLN A 402 2.82 -9.88 22.65
N VAL A 403 3.15 -8.59 22.58
CA VAL A 403 2.97 -7.77 21.38
C VAL A 403 4.26 -7.02 21.07
N SER A 404 4.79 -7.23 19.86
CA SER A 404 5.89 -6.46 19.29
C SER A 404 5.36 -5.49 18.24
N VAL A 405 5.73 -4.21 18.30
CA VAL A 405 5.26 -3.17 17.36
C VAL A 405 6.46 -2.55 16.65
N LYS A 406 6.35 -2.41 15.32
CA LYS A 406 7.37 -1.81 14.46
C LYS A 406 6.88 -0.49 13.87
N CYS A 407 7.53 0.63 14.14
CA CYS A 407 7.21 1.95 13.57
C CYS A 407 8.47 2.80 13.34
N TYR A 408 8.34 4.12 13.10
CA TYR A 408 9.51 4.99 12.85
C TYR A 408 10.18 5.57 14.11
N SER A 409 9.51 5.55 15.25
CA SER A 409 9.98 6.07 16.55
C SER A 409 9.88 4.97 17.61
N CYS A 410 10.99 4.67 18.25
CA CYS A 410 11.09 3.65 19.28
C CYS A 410 10.24 4.03 20.52
N LEU A 411 10.10 5.33 20.85
CA LEU A 411 9.16 5.82 21.86
C LEU A 411 7.71 5.37 21.58
N TYR A 412 7.21 5.55 20.35
CA TYR A 412 5.84 5.16 20.00
C TYR A 412 5.68 3.65 19.84
N ALA A 413 6.73 2.92 19.44
CA ALA A 413 6.68 1.47 19.38
C ALA A 413 6.49 0.84 20.77
N ASP A 414 7.21 1.33 21.79
CA ASP A 414 7.11 0.91 23.20
C ASP A 414 5.70 1.19 23.76
N ALA A 415 5.25 2.44 23.61
CA ALA A 415 3.90 2.88 23.98
C ALA A 415 2.80 2.01 23.38
N LEU A 416 2.88 1.73 22.07
CA LEU A 416 1.87 0.97 21.34
C LEU A 416 1.94 -0.54 21.60
N ALA A 417 3.12 -1.09 21.88
CA ALA A 417 3.26 -2.47 22.32
C ALA A 417 2.57 -2.68 23.68
N THR A 418 2.86 -1.80 24.65
CA THR A 418 2.25 -1.83 25.99
C THR A 418 0.74 -1.58 25.94
N ALA A 419 0.28 -0.57 25.19
CA ALA A 419 -1.16 -0.33 24.95
C ALA A 419 -1.89 -1.53 24.31
N SER A 420 -1.16 -2.33 23.51
CA SER A 420 -1.73 -3.51 22.85
C SER A 420 -1.83 -4.71 23.79
N LEU A 421 -0.83 -4.93 24.66
CA LEU A 421 -0.87 -5.98 25.67
C LEU A 421 -2.07 -5.80 26.60
N VAL A 422 -2.31 -4.56 27.08
CA VAL A 422 -3.44 -4.21 27.96
C VAL A 422 -4.81 -4.44 27.31
N LYS A 423 -4.91 -4.47 25.97
CA LYS A 423 -6.17 -4.80 25.29
C LYS A 423 -6.56 -6.27 25.37
N ARG A 424 -5.61 -7.17 25.66
CA ARG A 424 -5.74 -8.64 25.85
C ARG A 424 -6.37 -9.46 24.69
N ASP A 425 -7.03 -8.82 23.73
CA ASP A 425 -7.63 -9.41 22.53
C ASP A 425 -6.98 -8.88 21.25
N ILE A 426 -6.75 -9.79 20.31
CA ILE A 426 -6.01 -9.60 19.07
C ILE A 426 -6.74 -8.71 18.04
N VAL A 427 -8.07 -8.69 18.06
CA VAL A 427 -8.93 -7.93 17.13
C VAL A 427 -8.92 -6.42 17.41
N PRO A 428 -9.19 -5.92 18.64
CA PRO A 428 -9.08 -4.50 18.93
C PRO A 428 -7.63 -3.99 18.90
N VAL A 429 -6.62 -4.86 19.12
CA VAL A 429 -5.21 -4.52 18.87
C VAL A 429 -4.97 -4.23 17.39
N ARG A 430 -5.42 -5.10 16.47
CA ARG A 430 -5.34 -4.85 15.02
C ARG A 430 -5.99 -3.52 14.64
N TYR A 431 -7.20 -3.24 15.12
CA TYR A 431 -7.89 -1.98 14.80
C TYR A 431 -7.15 -0.73 15.34
N MET A 432 -6.55 -0.81 16.52
CA MET A 432 -5.73 0.28 17.08
C MET A 432 -4.45 0.49 16.26
N LEU A 433 -3.70 -0.58 15.95
CA LEU A 433 -2.44 -0.47 15.21
C LEU A 433 -2.65 -0.14 13.71
N GLU A 434 -3.80 -0.49 13.12
CA GLU A 434 -4.17 -0.03 11.77
C GLU A 434 -4.49 1.47 11.68
N TYR A 435 -4.88 2.13 12.79
CA TYR A 435 -5.01 3.58 12.83
C TYR A 435 -3.65 4.25 12.58
N TYR A 436 -2.64 3.86 13.35
CA TYR A 436 -1.27 4.36 13.24
C TYR A 436 -0.58 4.01 11.92
N ARG A 437 -1.13 3.13 11.08
CA ARG A 437 -0.64 2.89 9.70
C ARG A 437 -0.60 4.16 8.83
N GLN A 438 -1.36 5.19 9.21
CA GLN A 438 -1.62 6.39 8.42
C GLN A 438 -0.90 7.64 8.98
N ASP A 439 -0.19 7.50 10.10
CA ASP A 439 0.31 8.60 10.95
C ASP A 439 1.79 9.00 10.70
N TYR A 440 2.29 10.03 11.40
CA TYR A 440 3.73 10.30 11.56
C TYR A 440 4.45 9.08 12.15
N ASN A 441 3.92 8.56 13.25
CA ASN A 441 4.46 7.43 14.02
C ASN A 441 4.10 6.09 13.38
N ARG A 442 4.24 6.03 12.06
CA ARG A 442 3.66 5.00 11.20
C ARG A 442 4.00 3.60 11.68
N VAL A 443 3.00 2.85 12.14
CA VAL A 443 3.14 1.40 12.29
C VAL A 443 3.35 0.79 10.90
N THR A 444 4.47 0.10 10.76
CA THR A 444 4.94 -0.53 9.52
C THR A 444 4.78 -2.05 9.56
N ASP A 445 4.88 -2.62 10.76
CA ASP A 445 4.58 -4.02 11.06
C ASP A 445 4.22 -4.18 12.55
N TYR A 446 3.68 -5.33 12.95
CA TYR A 446 3.57 -5.75 14.35
C TYR A 446 3.49 -7.29 14.43
N ALA A 447 3.57 -7.84 15.65
CA ALA A 447 3.36 -9.25 15.95
C ALA A 447 2.70 -9.38 17.33
N ALA A 448 1.46 -9.85 17.38
CA ALA A 448 0.68 -10.07 18.59
C ALA A 448 0.42 -11.59 18.74
N TYR A 449 0.79 -12.16 19.89
CA TYR A 449 0.89 -13.60 20.09
C TYR A 449 0.08 -14.10 21.30
N THR A 450 -0.64 -15.20 21.13
CA THR A 450 -1.28 -15.98 22.21
C THR A 450 -0.55 -17.32 22.39
N ARG A 451 -0.45 -17.83 23.63
CA ARG A 451 0.16 -19.15 23.89
C ARG A 451 -0.74 -20.28 23.38
N GLU A 452 -2.05 -20.15 23.55
CA GLU A 452 -3.05 -21.06 22.99
C GLU A 452 -3.08 -20.94 21.46
N GLY A 453 -3.02 -22.09 20.78
CA GLY A 453 -3.08 -22.20 19.33
C GLY A 453 -1.90 -21.58 18.56
N GLU A 454 -0.88 -21.06 19.26
CA GLU A 454 0.23 -20.24 18.71
C GLU A 454 -0.25 -19.15 17.72
N ARG A 455 -1.38 -18.48 17.98
CA ARG A 455 -1.95 -17.48 17.06
C ARG A 455 -1.06 -16.23 17.05
N LEU A 456 -0.36 -16.04 15.93
CA LEU A 456 0.52 -14.90 15.67
C LEU A 456 -0.13 -13.94 14.67
N ALA A 457 -1.03 -13.07 15.16
CA ALA A 457 -1.43 -11.94 14.34
C ALA A 457 -0.22 -11.04 14.09
N HIS A 458 -0.15 -10.54 12.88
CA HIS A 458 0.84 -9.56 12.48
C HIS A 458 0.11 -8.36 11.88
N MET A 459 0.82 -7.29 11.57
CA MET A 459 0.19 -6.25 10.76
C MET A 459 -0.30 -6.91 9.48
N TYR A 460 -1.59 -6.73 9.18
CA TYR A 460 -2.11 -7.16 7.90
C TYR A 460 -1.41 -6.34 6.84
N GLU A 461 -0.32 -6.86 6.26
CA GLU A 461 -0.02 -6.54 4.88
C GLU A 461 -1.34 -6.71 4.13
N ILE A 462 -1.83 -5.61 3.56
CA ILE A 462 -2.81 -5.60 2.47
C ILE A 462 -2.30 -6.66 1.50
N ALA A 463 -2.89 -7.87 1.48
CA ALA A 463 -2.17 -9.16 1.44
C ALA A 463 -1.35 -9.42 0.17
N ARG A 464 -0.32 -8.60 -0.06
CA ARG A 464 0.29 -8.36 -1.36
C ARG A 464 0.84 -9.64 -1.96
N GLU A 465 0.97 -9.63 -3.28
CA GLU A 465 1.82 -10.59 -3.95
C GLU A 465 3.29 -10.35 -3.56
N GLY A 466 3.70 -10.94 -2.44
CA GLY A 466 5.07 -10.89 -1.93
C GLY A 466 6.06 -11.56 -2.90
N PRO A 467 7.37 -11.26 -2.79
CA PRO A 467 8.38 -11.64 -3.79
C PRO A 467 8.34 -13.13 -4.19
N ALA A 468 8.23 -14.05 -3.22
CA ALA A 468 8.14 -15.48 -3.50
C ALA A 468 6.88 -15.89 -4.30
N ARG A 469 5.69 -15.39 -3.93
CA ARG A 469 4.43 -15.65 -4.67
C ARG A 469 4.49 -15.09 -6.09
N ARG A 470 5.06 -13.87 -6.23
CA ARG A 470 5.30 -13.21 -7.52
C ARG A 470 6.22 -14.04 -8.41
N MET A 471 7.32 -14.55 -7.84
CA MET A 471 8.25 -15.43 -8.55
C MET A 471 7.60 -16.76 -8.96
N GLU A 472 6.75 -17.38 -8.13
CA GLU A 472 6.03 -18.60 -8.52
C GLU A 472 5.07 -18.35 -9.70
N ARG A 473 4.25 -17.29 -9.65
CA ARG A 473 3.32 -16.96 -10.75
C ARG A 473 4.09 -16.67 -12.04
N ILE A 474 5.16 -15.90 -11.98
CA ILE A 474 6.03 -15.62 -13.14
C ILE A 474 6.66 -16.93 -13.65
N ALA A 475 7.10 -17.84 -12.78
CA ALA A 475 7.66 -19.14 -13.17
C ALA A 475 6.64 -20.09 -13.81
N GLY A 476 5.33 -19.89 -13.64
CA GLY A 476 4.26 -20.57 -14.41
C GLY A 476 4.14 -20.08 -15.87
N SER A 477 4.66 -18.89 -16.16
CA SER A 477 4.52 -18.21 -17.44
C SER A 477 5.49 -18.74 -18.51
N LEU A 478 5.23 -18.41 -19.77
CA LEU A 478 6.17 -18.55 -20.89
C LEU A 478 6.67 -17.16 -21.31
N PRO A 479 7.92 -17.00 -21.81
CA PRO A 479 8.44 -15.70 -22.21
C PRO A 479 7.63 -15.08 -23.36
N ALA A 480 6.94 -13.97 -23.08
CA ALA A 480 6.12 -13.25 -24.05
C ALA A 480 6.90 -12.17 -24.81
N ARG A 481 6.48 -11.88 -26.05
CA ARG A 481 6.86 -10.68 -26.82
C ARG A 481 5.85 -9.58 -26.54
N VAL A 482 6.27 -8.51 -25.87
CA VAL A 482 5.40 -7.36 -25.54
C VAL A 482 5.78 -6.14 -26.38
N VAL A 483 4.81 -5.52 -27.04
CA VAL A 483 4.99 -4.22 -27.70
C VAL A 483 4.33 -3.13 -26.88
N VAL A 484 5.07 -2.05 -26.61
CA VAL A 484 4.57 -0.87 -25.88
C VAL A 484 4.55 0.32 -26.83
N ILE A 485 3.42 1.02 -26.93
CA ILE A 485 3.25 2.17 -27.84
C ILE A 485 3.15 3.46 -27.03
N GLY A 486 4.16 4.32 -27.15
CA GLY A 486 4.31 5.58 -26.42
C GLY A 486 5.44 5.49 -25.38
N GLY A 487 6.38 6.44 -25.45
CA GLY A 487 7.54 6.57 -24.58
C GLY A 487 7.32 7.47 -23.36
N GLY A 488 6.06 7.76 -23.00
CA GLY A 488 5.72 8.46 -21.76
C GLY A 488 5.95 7.60 -20.50
N LEU A 489 5.61 8.15 -19.33
CA LEU A 489 5.81 7.47 -18.04
C LEU A 489 5.11 6.11 -17.99
N ALA A 490 3.88 6.04 -18.47
CA ALA A 490 3.12 4.78 -18.53
C ALA A 490 3.84 3.70 -19.34
N GLY A 491 4.39 4.06 -20.51
CA GLY A 491 5.07 3.12 -21.40
C GLY A 491 6.43 2.68 -20.87
N CYS A 492 7.24 3.60 -20.35
CA CYS A 492 8.51 3.24 -19.72
C CYS A 492 8.31 2.37 -18.47
N THR A 493 7.31 2.67 -17.64
CA THR A 493 6.94 1.82 -16.50
C THR A 493 6.48 0.43 -16.95
N ALA A 494 5.59 0.35 -17.94
CA ALA A 494 5.11 -0.94 -18.45
C ALA A 494 6.23 -1.78 -19.09
N ALA A 495 7.17 -1.16 -19.80
CA ALA A 495 8.31 -1.83 -20.39
C ALA A 495 9.30 -2.38 -19.34
N ILE A 496 9.54 -1.62 -18.26
CA ILE A 496 10.37 -2.09 -17.14
C ILE A 496 9.69 -3.26 -16.42
N GLU A 497 8.40 -3.14 -16.09
CA GLU A 497 7.70 -4.21 -15.37
C GLU A 497 7.58 -5.48 -16.21
N ALA A 498 7.27 -5.38 -17.50
CA ALA A 498 7.21 -6.54 -18.40
C ALA A 498 8.58 -7.25 -18.51
N ALA A 499 9.68 -6.50 -18.62
CA ALA A 499 11.03 -7.06 -18.66
C ALA A 499 11.48 -7.69 -17.33
N ASN A 500 10.97 -7.18 -16.19
CA ASN A 500 11.15 -7.78 -14.87
C ASN A 500 10.36 -9.09 -14.73
N CYS A 501 9.14 -9.14 -15.27
CA CYS A 501 8.34 -10.36 -15.42
C CYS A 501 8.87 -11.34 -16.51
N GLY A 502 10.00 -11.04 -17.14
CA GLY A 502 10.70 -11.96 -18.05
C GLY A 502 10.30 -11.87 -19.53
N ALA A 503 9.47 -10.92 -19.93
CA ALA A 503 9.16 -10.67 -21.34
C ALA A 503 10.33 -10.01 -22.09
N THR A 504 10.34 -10.18 -23.41
CA THR A 504 11.13 -9.37 -24.34
C THR A 504 10.24 -8.23 -24.84
N VAL A 505 10.71 -6.99 -24.72
CA VAL A 505 9.89 -5.79 -24.93
C VAL A 505 10.43 -4.95 -26.08
N ILE A 506 9.54 -4.45 -26.93
CA ILE A 506 9.83 -3.41 -27.91
C ILE A 506 8.95 -2.19 -27.59
N LEU A 507 9.58 -1.09 -27.19
CA LEU A 507 8.94 0.19 -26.95
C LEU A 507 9.06 1.05 -28.22
N LEU A 508 7.91 1.50 -28.73
CA LEU A 508 7.78 2.33 -29.92
C LEU A 508 7.37 3.74 -29.50
N GLU A 509 8.15 4.74 -29.88
CA GLU A 509 7.84 6.17 -29.70
C GLU A 509 7.89 6.86 -31.07
N LYS A 510 6.87 7.66 -31.39
CA LYS A 510 6.80 8.39 -32.66
C LYS A 510 7.64 9.67 -32.66
N GLU A 511 7.95 10.21 -31.49
CA GLU A 511 8.86 11.33 -31.31
C GLU A 511 10.34 10.88 -31.32
N ALA A 512 11.24 11.82 -31.62
CA ALA A 512 12.69 11.59 -31.60
C ALA A 512 13.28 11.32 -30.19
N ARG A 513 12.51 11.55 -29.12
CA ARG A 513 12.91 11.30 -27.72
C ARG A 513 11.73 10.81 -26.89
N LEU A 514 12.03 10.04 -25.84
CA LEU A 514 11.05 9.58 -24.86
C LEU A 514 10.51 10.75 -23.99
N GLY A 515 9.41 10.49 -23.29
CA GLY A 515 8.90 11.36 -22.22
C GLY A 515 7.51 11.97 -22.48
N GLY A 516 7.13 12.23 -23.73
CA GLY A 516 5.82 12.80 -24.09
C GLY A 516 5.42 14.01 -23.23
N ASN A 517 4.17 14.04 -22.76
CA ASN A 517 3.72 15.05 -21.78
C ASN A 517 4.19 14.74 -20.34
N SER A 518 4.60 13.50 -20.02
CA SER A 518 5.09 13.13 -18.69
C SER A 518 6.39 13.86 -18.31
N ALA A 519 7.32 14.01 -19.26
CA ALA A 519 8.55 14.79 -19.05
C ALA A 519 8.27 16.28 -18.73
N LYS A 520 7.14 16.82 -19.19
CA LYS A 520 6.71 18.21 -18.94
C LYS A 520 6.03 18.40 -17.58
N ALA A 521 5.80 17.33 -16.81
CA ALA A 521 5.05 17.41 -15.56
C ALA A 521 5.87 18.06 -14.44
N THR A 522 5.36 19.16 -13.89
CA THR A 522 6.06 20.00 -12.90
C THR A 522 5.52 19.88 -11.49
N SER A 523 4.22 19.62 -11.29
CA SER A 523 3.57 19.70 -9.97
C SER A 523 3.94 18.58 -8.99
N GLY A 524 4.33 17.39 -9.47
CA GLY A 524 4.58 16.21 -8.64
C GLY A 524 3.60 15.05 -8.90
N ILE A 525 3.73 14.00 -8.09
CA ILE A 525 2.99 12.73 -8.17
C ILE A 525 2.28 12.46 -6.84
N ASN A 526 0.99 12.10 -6.87
CA ASN A 526 0.24 11.85 -5.64
C ASN A 526 0.52 10.46 -5.04
N GLY A 527 0.47 10.36 -3.72
CA GLY A 527 0.34 9.08 -3.00
C GLY A 527 -0.05 9.28 -1.55
N TRP A 528 -0.75 8.32 -0.94
CA TRP A 528 -1.08 8.33 0.49
C TRP A 528 -0.35 7.20 1.23
N GLY A 529 -0.10 7.35 2.53
CA GLY A 529 0.58 6.34 3.34
C GLY A 529 2.02 6.10 2.89
N THR A 530 2.77 7.16 2.58
CA THR A 530 4.18 7.09 2.15
C THR A 530 5.15 7.34 3.30
N ARG A 531 6.43 6.97 3.14
CA ARG A 531 7.47 7.34 4.11
C ARG A 531 7.63 8.87 4.20
N THR A 532 7.52 9.57 3.07
CA THR A 532 7.60 11.04 3.04
C THR A 532 6.46 11.70 3.82
N GLN A 533 5.22 11.19 3.73
CA GLN A 533 4.10 11.70 4.53
C GLN A 533 4.28 11.45 6.02
N ALA A 534 4.76 10.26 6.39
CA ALA A 534 5.13 9.96 7.76
C ALA A 534 6.17 10.98 8.26
N VAL A 535 7.32 11.13 7.61
CA VAL A 535 8.39 12.08 7.99
C VAL A 535 7.93 13.57 8.02
N ASN A 536 6.83 13.93 7.36
CA ASN A 536 6.31 15.31 7.33
C ASN A 536 5.07 15.53 8.25
N HIS A 537 4.76 14.60 9.15
CA HIS A 537 3.59 14.64 10.05
C HIS A 537 2.24 14.76 9.31
N VAL A 538 2.03 13.99 8.23
CA VAL A 538 0.81 14.10 7.41
C VAL A 538 -0.07 12.84 7.49
N LEU A 539 -1.10 12.91 8.34
CA LEU A 539 -2.17 11.91 8.45
C LEU A 539 -3.06 11.89 7.18
N ASP A 540 -2.89 10.88 6.33
CA ASP A 540 -3.63 10.69 5.06
C ASP A 540 -3.93 9.22 4.75
N ASN A 541 -5.03 8.93 4.06
CA ASN A 541 -5.51 7.54 3.87
C ASN A 541 -6.34 7.30 2.60
N CYS A 542 -6.59 6.03 2.29
CA CYS A 542 -7.40 5.60 1.15
C CYS A 542 -8.79 6.25 1.11
N LYS A 543 -9.47 6.43 2.25
CA LYS A 543 -10.81 7.05 2.28
C LYS A 543 -10.75 8.54 1.90
N PHE A 544 -9.76 9.29 2.39
CA PHE A 544 -9.54 10.68 1.98
C PHE A 544 -9.10 10.76 0.51
N PHE A 545 -8.23 9.87 0.04
CA PHE A 545 -7.77 9.83 -1.35
C PHE A 545 -8.92 9.51 -2.33
N GLU A 546 -9.68 8.45 -2.05
CA GLU A 546 -10.84 8.02 -2.85
C GLU A 546 -11.91 9.12 -2.86
N ARG A 547 -12.30 9.64 -1.69
CA ARG A 547 -13.28 10.75 -1.58
C ARG A 547 -12.86 11.97 -2.39
N ASP A 548 -11.63 12.46 -2.21
CA ASP A 548 -11.17 13.66 -2.90
C ASP A 548 -11.14 13.45 -4.43
N THR A 549 -10.81 12.22 -4.88
CA THR A 549 -10.84 11.85 -6.30
C THR A 549 -12.28 11.80 -6.85
N PHE A 550 -13.24 11.21 -6.13
CA PHE A 550 -14.65 11.20 -6.53
C PHE A 550 -15.27 12.61 -6.55
N LEU A 551 -15.00 13.43 -5.52
CA LEU A 551 -15.46 14.83 -5.45
C LEU A 551 -14.88 15.67 -6.59
N SER A 552 -13.60 15.47 -6.93
CA SER A 552 -12.97 16.10 -8.09
C SER A 552 -13.63 15.69 -9.39
N GLY A 553 -13.96 14.40 -9.56
CA GLY A 553 -14.49 13.84 -10.80
C GLY A 553 -15.82 14.44 -11.24
N LYS A 554 -16.72 14.74 -10.28
CA LYS A 554 -18.11 15.19 -10.51
C LYS A 554 -18.98 14.17 -11.26
N GLY A 555 -20.30 14.25 -11.06
CA GLY A 555 -21.30 13.48 -11.82
C GLY A 555 -21.28 11.96 -11.64
N GLY A 556 -20.51 11.41 -10.69
CA GLY A 556 -20.42 9.96 -10.47
C GLY A 556 -19.64 9.17 -11.54
N LEU A 557 -18.87 9.86 -12.38
CA LEU A 557 -18.29 9.29 -13.60
C LEU A 557 -17.03 8.42 -13.39
N CYS A 558 -16.40 8.45 -12.22
CA CYS A 558 -15.20 7.64 -11.97
C CYS A 558 -15.57 6.20 -11.64
N ASP A 559 -15.00 5.19 -12.31
CA ASP A 559 -15.18 3.79 -11.93
C ASP A 559 -14.57 3.53 -10.54
N PRO A 560 -15.35 3.01 -9.57
CA PRO A 560 -14.85 2.82 -8.21
C PRO A 560 -13.71 1.79 -8.09
N GLY A 561 -13.66 0.80 -8.98
CA GLY A 561 -12.59 -0.20 -9.04
C GLY A 561 -11.26 0.43 -9.50
N LEU A 562 -11.30 1.28 -10.53
CA LEU A 562 -10.14 2.04 -10.99
C LEU A 562 -9.65 3.04 -9.94
N VAL A 563 -10.53 3.82 -9.33
CA VAL A 563 -10.17 4.80 -8.28
C VAL A 563 -9.59 4.10 -7.04
N ARG A 564 -10.17 2.96 -6.62
CA ARG A 564 -9.62 2.16 -5.51
C ARG A 564 -8.27 1.53 -5.84
N THR A 565 -8.08 1.08 -7.07
CA THR A 565 -6.78 0.52 -7.51
C THR A 565 -5.70 1.60 -7.53
N LEU A 566 -6.01 2.79 -8.06
CA LEU A 566 -5.16 3.98 -8.03
C LEU A 566 -4.78 4.37 -6.58
N SER A 567 -5.77 4.38 -5.68
CA SER A 567 -5.60 4.64 -4.24
C SER A 567 -4.67 3.62 -3.57
N VAL A 568 -5.03 2.33 -3.58
CA VAL A 568 -4.35 1.27 -2.80
C VAL A 568 -2.91 1.01 -3.29
N LYS A 569 -2.62 1.24 -4.58
CA LYS A 569 -1.27 1.11 -5.16
C LYS A 569 -0.44 2.39 -5.12
N SER A 570 -0.93 3.47 -4.50
CA SER A 570 -0.24 4.76 -4.57
C SER A 570 1.08 4.82 -3.80
N ALA A 571 1.16 4.28 -2.58
CA ALA A 571 2.42 4.14 -1.86
C ALA A 571 3.44 3.27 -2.64
N ASP A 572 2.96 2.19 -3.28
CA ASP A 572 3.79 1.25 -4.04
C ASP A 572 4.39 1.92 -5.28
N ALA A 573 3.63 2.81 -5.94
CA ALA A 573 4.09 3.60 -7.07
C ALA A 573 5.18 4.63 -6.67
N ILE A 574 5.03 5.28 -5.52
CA ILE A 574 6.04 6.20 -4.97
C ILE A 574 7.33 5.44 -4.63
N GLY A 575 7.25 4.38 -3.80
CA GLY A 575 8.42 3.59 -3.40
C GLY A 575 9.13 2.90 -4.57
N TRP A 576 8.37 2.49 -5.60
CA TRP A 576 8.95 1.96 -6.84
C TRP A 576 9.75 3.04 -7.60
N LEU A 577 9.27 4.28 -7.70
CA LEU A 577 10.07 5.38 -8.27
C LEU A 577 11.31 5.69 -7.42
N GLU A 578 11.18 5.72 -6.10
CA GLU A 578 12.29 5.95 -5.17
C GLU A 578 13.42 4.90 -5.33
N SER A 579 13.07 3.65 -5.68
CA SER A 579 14.05 2.58 -5.96
C SER A 579 14.99 2.84 -7.15
N PHE A 580 14.66 3.77 -8.05
CA PHE A 580 15.56 4.23 -9.12
C PHE A 580 16.44 5.43 -8.69
N GLY A 581 16.48 5.74 -7.39
CA GLY A 581 17.20 6.90 -6.85
C GLY A 581 16.51 8.24 -7.14
N ILE A 582 15.18 8.24 -7.26
CA ILE A 582 14.37 9.45 -7.46
C ILE A 582 13.91 9.96 -6.08
N PRO A 583 14.45 11.07 -5.55
CA PRO A 583 14.25 11.45 -4.14
C PRO A 583 12.89 12.15 -3.91
N LEU A 584 11.78 11.40 -3.77
CA LEU A 584 10.42 11.94 -3.65
C LEU A 584 10.07 12.47 -2.24
N THR A 585 10.95 13.32 -1.69
CA THR A 585 10.96 13.71 -0.27
C THR A 585 10.25 15.05 0.06
N VAL A 586 9.76 15.81 -0.93
CA VAL A 586 9.05 17.08 -0.69
C VAL A 586 7.55 16.94 -0.95
N LEU A 587 6.71 17.49 -0.07
CA LEU A 587 5.25 17.36 -0.10
C LEU A 587 4.51 18.69 -0.24
N TYR A 588 3.57 18.71 -1.21
CA TYR A 588 2.63 19.80 -1.43
C TYR A 588 1.17 19.34 -1.33
N GLN A 589 0.29 20.28 -1.04
CA GLN A 589 -1.16 20.15 -1.22
C GLN A 589 -1.57 20.92 -2.47
N LEU A 590 -2.40 20.30 -3.32
CA LEU A 590 -2.89 20.87 -4.58
C LEU A 590 -4.40 21.11 -4.51
N GLY A 591 -4.98 21.81 -5.50
CA GLY A 591 -6.40 22.11 -5.54
C GLY A 591 -7.25 20.84 -5.53
N GLY A 592 -8.27 20.82 -4.67
CA GLY A 592 -9.15 19.66 -4.46
C GLY A 592 -8.59 18.54 -3.57
N ALA A 593 -7.31 18.58 -3.15
CA ALA A 593 -6.78 17.63 -2.18
C ALA A 593 -6.97 18.14 -0.74
N SER A 594 -7.45 17.28 0.16
CA SER A 594 -7.67 17.59 1.59
C SER A 594 -6.47 17.34 2.51
N ARG A 595 -5.35 16.86 1.95
CA ARG A 595 -4.07 16.56 2.63
C ARG A 595 -2.89 16.89 1.72
N LYS A 596 -1.71 17.12 2.30
CA LYS A 596 -0.44 17.19 1.57
C LYS A 596 -0.08 15.78 1.06
N ARG A 597 -0.21 15.53 -0.24
CA ARG A 597 0.03 14.21 -0.84
C ARG A 597 0.76 14.21 -2.17
N CYS A 598 1.08 15.38 -2.70
CA CYS A 598 1.79 15.52 -3.98
C CYS A 598 3.30 15.57 -3.72
N HIS A 599 3.99 14.51 -4.13
CA HIS A 599 5.42 14.27 -3.91
C HIS A 599 6.26 14.89 -5.03
N ARG A 600 7.41 15.44 -4.66
CA ARG A 600 8.39 16.07 -5.55
C ARG A 600 9.82 15.74 -5.09
N ALA A 601 10.75 15.89 -6.03
CA ALA A 601 12.16 16.02 -5.70
C ALA A 601 12.43 17.36 -4.99
N PRO A 602 13.37 17.41 -4.02
CA PRO A 602 13.88 18.66 -3.48
C PRO A 602 14.68 19.41 -4.53
N ASP A 603 14.80 20.72 -4.34
CA ASP A 603 15.71 21.56 -5.11
C ASP A 603 17.17 21.16 -4.85
N GLN A 604 18.05 21.47 -5.80
CA GLN A 604 19.49 21.26 -5.68
C GLN A 604 20.11 22.19 -4.62
N LYS A 605 21.37 21.94 -4.23
CA LYS A 605 22.06 22.70 -3.16
C LYS A 605 22.25 24.20 -3.46
N ASP A 606 22.17 24.59 -4.73
CA ASP A 606 22.17 25.97 -5.23
C ASP A 606 20.75 26.60 -5.33
N GLY A 607 19.73 25.87 -4.88
CA GLY A 607 18.32 26.20 -5.02
C GLY A 607 17.72 25.87 -6.39
N THR A 608 18.46 25.25 -7.32
CA THR A 608 17.94 24.98 -8.67
C THR A 608 16.93 23.84 -8.67
N PRO A 609 15.70 24.03 -9.21
CA PRO A 609 14.62 23.11 -8.95
C PRO A 609 14.74 21.88 -9.82
N VAL A 610 14.34 20.73 -9.27
CA VAL A 610 14.42 19.46 -9.99
C VAL A 610 13.09 19.23 -10.74
N PRO A 611 13.08 19.26 -12.09
CA PRO A 611 11.86 19.09 -12.87
C PRO A 611 11.36 17.65 -12.79
N VAL A 612 10.49 17.37 -11.81
CA VAL A 612 10.08 16.02 -11.39
C VAL A 612 9.70 15.08 -12.53
N GLY A 613 8.91 15.52 -13.51
CA GLY A 613 8.54 14.72 -14.68
C GLY A 613 9.74 14.31 -15.54
N PHE A 614 10.60 15.26 -15.91
CA PHE A 614 11.84 15.00 -16.64
C PHE A 614 12.80 14.11 -15.84
N THR A 615 12.95 14.37 -14.54
CA THR A 615 13.83 13.56 -13.66
C THR A 615 13.35 12.12 -13.57
N ILE A 616 12.04 11.87 -13.42
CA ILE A 616 11.48 10.52 -13.47
C ILE A 616 11.78 9.88 -14.83
N MET A 617 11.44 10.54 -15.94
CA MET A 617 11.66 9.98 -17.28
C MET A 617 13.12 9.63 -17.53
N ARG A 618 14.06 10.52 -17.14
CA ARG A 618 15.50 10.32 -17.27
C ARG A 618 15.97 9.08 -16.50
N HIS A 619 15.59 8.92 -15.23
CA HIS A 619 16.01 7.77 -14.43
C HIS A 619 15.46 6.44 -14.98
N LEU A 620 14.22 6.43 -15.49
CA LEU A 620 13.63 5.25 -16.11
C LEU A 620 14.26 4.94 -17.48
N GLU A 621 14.56 5.95 -18.30
CA GLU A 621 15.27 5.78 -19.57
C GLU A 621 16.72 5.30 -19.36
N ASP A 622 17.45 5.90 -18.43
CA ASP A 622 18.80 5.48 -18.01
C ASP A 622 18.78 4.02 -17.53
N HIS A 623 17.77 3.62 -16.73
CA HIS A 623 17.60 2.23 -16.29
C HIS A 623 17.31 1.29 -17.47
N ILE A 624 16.40 1.63 -18.38
CA ILE A 624 16.08 0.82 -19.57
C ILE A 624 17.33 0.63 -20.43
N ARG A 625 18.03 1.72 -20.77
CA ARG A 625 19.20 1.70 -21.67
C ARG A 625 20.44 1.04 -21.05
N THR A 626 20.56 0.98 -19.72
CA THR A 626 21.73 0.39 -19.04
C THR A 626 21.48 -0.98 -18.40
N LYS A 627 20.37 -1.17 -17.65
CA LYS A 627 20.08 -2.38 -16.87
C LYS A 627 19.22 -3.39 -17.62
N LEU A 628 18.34 -2.92 -18.53
CA LEU A 628 17.46 -3.78 -19.33
C LEU A 628 17.89 -3.91 -20.80
N ARG A 629 19.12 -3.49 -21.13
CA ARG A 629 19.71 -3.62 -22.46
C ARG A 629 19.65 -5.07 -22.94
N GLY A 630 18.97 -5.30 -24.06
CA GLY A 630 18.78 -6.64 -24.63
C GLY A 630 17.49 -7.36 -24.18
N LYS A 631 16.83 -6.88 -23.11
CA LYS A 631 15.42 -7.23 -22.81
C LYS A 631 14.44 -6.23 -23.39
N VAL A 632 14.78 -4.94 -23.33
CA VAL A 632 13.98 -3.84 -23.86
C VAL A 632 14.71 -3.19 -25.03
N THR A 633 14.04 -3.07 -26.16
CA THR A 633 14.49 -2.30 -27.34
C THR A 633 13.62 -1.05 -27.46
N ILE A 634 14.24 0.12 -27.62
CA ILE A 634 13.55 1.39 -27.87
C ILE A 634 13.70 1.73 -29.35
N LEU A 635 12.59 1.96 -30.05
CA LEU A 635 12.56 2.53 -31.39
C LEU A 635 11.87 3.90 -31.33
N ASN A 636 12.67 4.97 -31.49
CA ASN A 636 12.19 6.34 -31.64
C ASN A 636 11.76 6.60 -33.10
N GLU A 637 11.12 7.75 -33.34
CA GLU A 637 10.68 8.19 -34.68
C GLU A 637 9.78 7.16 -35.40
N THR A 638 9.07 6.32 -34.62
CA THR A 638 8.35 5.14 -35.08
C THR A 638 6.85 5.25 -34.76
N THR A 639 6.04 5.51 -35.79
CA THR A 639 4.58 5.69 -35.67
C THR A 639 3.85 4.37 -35.90
N VAL A 640 3.08 3.90 -34.92
CA VAL A 640 2.16 2.77 -35.11
C VAL A 640 0.88 3.26 -35.81
N VAL A 641 0.49 2.58 -36.88
CA VAL A 641 -0.65 2.95 -37.74
C VAL A 641 -1.84 1.99 -37.63
N ASN A 642 -1.64 0.74 -37.17
CA ASN A 642 -2.72 -0.23 -36.99
C ASN A 642 -2.35 -1.36 -36.00
N LEU A 643 -3.37 -2.04 -35.46
CA LEU A 643 -3.23 -3.23 -34.60
C LEU A 643 -3.52 -4.50 -35.41
N ILE A 644 -2.60 -5.46 -35.39
CA ILE A 644 -2.77 -6.78 -36.05
C ILE A 644 -3.61 -7.64 -35.10
N HIS A 645 -4.71 -8.22 -35.58
CA HIS A 645 -5.66 -8.94 -34.74
C HIS A 645 -6.43 -10.03 -35.51
N ASP A 646 -6.88 -11.04 -34.77
CA ASP A 646 -7.87 -12.02 -35.18
C ASP A 646 -9.26 -11.63 -34.64
N VAL A 647 -10.31 -12.15 -35.27
CA VAL A 647 -11.69 -12.12 -34.76
C VAL A 647 -12.25 -13.54 -34.80
N SER A 648 -12.76 -14.03 -33.68
CA SER A 648 -13.43 -15.33 -33.51
C SER A 648 -14.90 -15.10 -33.15
N THR A 649 -15.81 -15.95 -33.67
CA THR A 649 -17.22 -15.94 -33.27
C THR A 649 -17.42 -16.98 -32.17
N MET A 650 -17.84 -16.52 -31.00
CA MET A 650 -18.18 -17.36 -29.84
C MET A 650 -19.51 -18.10 -30.08
N PRO A 651 -19.81 -19.21 -29.38
CA PRO A 651 -21.06 -19.96 -29.54
C PRO A 651 -22.34 -19.14 -29.39
N ASN A 652 -22.31 -18.04 -28.61
CA ASN A 652 -23.44 -17.12 -28.43
C ASN A 652 -23.58 -16.06 -29.53
N GLY A 653 -22.76 -16.12 -30.59
CA GLY A 653 -22.71 -15.15 -31.68
C GLY A 653 -21.87 -13.89 -31.39
N SER A 654 -21.36 -13.71 -30.17
CA SER A 654 -20.47 -12.57 -29.86
C SER A 654 -19.10 -12.71 -30.53
N ARG A 655 -18.45 -11.57 -30.80
CA ARG A 655 -17.10 -11.53 -31.41
C ARG A 655 -16.01 -11.47 -30.35
N GLU A 656 -15.27 -12.54 -30.12
CA GLU A 656 -13.98 -12.46 -29.42
C GLU A 656 -12.93 -11.83 -30.37
N ILE A 657 -12.03 -11.00 -29.84
CA ILE A 657 -10.99 -10.30 -30.60
C ILE A 657 -9.67 -10.52 -29.88
N ARG A 658 -8.64 -10.92 -30.62
CA ARG A 658 -7.29 -11.12 -30.10
C ARG A 658 -6.25 -10.34 -30.91
N VAL A 659 -5.55 -9.43 -30.25
CA VAL A 659 -4.40 -8.71 -30.82
C VAL A 659 -3.18 -9.64 -30.85
N LYS A 660 -2.39 -9.53 -31.93
CA LYS A 660 -1.20 -10.35 -32.24
C LYS A 660 0.03 -9.51 -32.65
N GLY A 661 -0.03 -8.19 -32.54
CA GLY A 661 1.04 -7.31 -32.96
C GLY A 661 0.57 -5.95 -33.48
N VAL A 662 1.48 -5.23 -34.12
CA VAL A 662 1.27 -3.87 -34.62
C VAL A 662 1.79 -3.71 -36.04
N ARG A 663 1.29 -2.72 -36.77
CA ARG A 663 1.88 -2.20 -38.02
C ARG A 663 2.43 -0.81 -37.78
N TYR A 664 3.69 -0.57 -38.12
CA TYR A 664 4.35 0.72 -37.90
C TYR A 664 5.05 1.25 -39.15
N LYS A 665 5.37 2.54 -39.13
CA LYS A 665 6.27 3.23 -40.08
C LYS A 665 7.37 3.95 -39.29
N SER A 666 8.59 4.01 -39.82
CA SER A 666 9.65 4.87 -39.29
C SER A 666 9.72 6.16 -40.09
N ALA A 667 9.82 7.32 -39.42
CA ALA A 667 10.07 8.59 -40.10
C ALA A 667 11.49 8.70 -40.67
N THR A 668 12.40 7.81 -40.27
CA THR A 668 13.73 7.67 -40.87
C THR A 668 13.75 6.85 -42.16
N ASP A 669 12.64 6.18 -42.52
CA ASP A 669 12.51 5.41 -43.74
C ASP A 669 11.78 6.23 -44.83
N THR A 670 12.56 6.69 -45.82
CA THR A 670 12.05 7.49 -46.95
C THR A 670 11.20 6.69 -47.94
N SER A 671 11.09 5.36 -47.79
CA SER A 671 10.24 4.52 -48.65
C SER A 671 8.78 4.44 -48.19
N ASP A 672 8.43 5.03 -47.04
CA ASP A 672 7.10 4.99 -46.42
C ASP A 672 6.60 3.55 -46.09
N THR A 673 7.51 2.60 -45.99
CA THR A 673 7.20 1.17 -45.80
C THR A 673 6.49 0.91 -44.46
N VAL A 674 5.40 0.14 -44.54
CA VAL A 674 4.68 -0.37 -43.36
C VAL A 674 5.27 -1.71 -42.93
N VAL A 675 5.85 -1.76 -41.74
CA VAL A 675 6.45 -2.96 -41.15
C VAL A 675 5.46 -3.63 -40.19
N GLU A 676 5.30 -4.95 -40.29
CA GLU A 676 4.54 -5.75 -39.32
C GLU A 676 5.44 -6.23 -38.17
N LEU A 677 4.96 -6.09 -36.94
CA LEU A 677 5.67 -6.53 -35.73
C LEU A 677 4.79 -7.43 -34.86
N PRO A 678 4.99 -8.76 -34.92
CA PRO A 678 4.25 -9.72 -34.10
C PRO A 678 4.56 -9.59 -32.60
N ALA A 679 3.52 -9.68 -31.77
CA ALA A 679 3.58 -9.60 -30.31
C ALA A 679 2.49 -10.47 -29.68
N ASP A 680 2.77 -11.04 -28.51
CA ASP A 680 1.80 -11.81 -27.72
C ASP A 680 0.83 -10.90 -26.95
N ALA A 681 1.29 -9.69 -26.62
CA ALA A 681 0.50 -8.60 -26.06
C ALA A 681 0.99 -7.22 -26.54
N VAL A 682 0.06 -6.27 -26.62
CA VAL A 682 0.30 -4.87 -26.97
C VAL A 682 -0.23 -3.97 -25.85
N ILE A 683 0.57 -2.99 -25.44
CA ILE A 683 0.24 -1.99 -24.42
C ILE A 683 0.13 -0.61 -25.07
N LEU A 684 -1.04 0.01 -24.99
CA LEU A 684 -1.26 1.40 -25.37
C LEU A 684 -0.86 2.31 -24.21
N ALA A 685 0.13 3.17 -24.44
CA ALA A 685 0.62 4.20 -23.52
C ALA A 685 0.80 5.55 -24.23
N THR A 686 -0.02 5.80 -25.26
CA THR A 686 0.16 6.88 -26.26
C THR A 686 -0.13 8.29 -25.73
N GLY A 687 -0.62 8.42 -24.51
CA GLY A 687 -1.23 9.65 -24.02
C GLY A 687 -2.56 9.98 -24.71
N GLY A 688 -3.10 11.16 -24.39
CA GLY A 688 -4.43 11.60 -24.79
C GLY A 688 -4.53 12.29 -26.16
N PHE A 689 -5.65 12.96 -26.36
CA PHE A 689 -6.01 13.71 -27.59
C PHE A 689 -6.01 15.24 -27.38
N SER A 690 -5.30 15.71 -26.36
CA SER A 690 -5.27 17.10 -25.89
C SER A 690 -4.61 18.13 -26.83
N ASN A 691 -4.15 17.72 -28.02
CA ASN A 691 -3.77 18.60 -29.14
C ASN A 691 -4.19 18.02 -30.52
N ASP A 692 -5.30 17.28 -30.57
CA ASP A 692 -5.73 16.61 -31.79
C ASP A 692 -6.34 17.57 -32.82
N GLN A 693 -5.52 18.04 -33.76
CA GLN A 693 -5.92 18.91 -34.89
C GLN A 693 -6.15 18.13 -36.20
N THR A 694 -6.18 16.80 -36.16
CA THR A 694 -6.29 15.98 -37.37
C THR A 694 -7.69 16.04 -38.02
N ALA A 695 -7.81 15.59 -39.27
CA ALA A 695 -9.10 15.55 -39.97
C ALA A 695 -10.16 14.69 -39.26
N ASN A 696 -9.73 13.67 -38.49
CA ASN A 696 -10.58 12.85 -37.62
C ASN A 696 -10.38 13.20 -36.12
N SER A 697 -10.33 14.49 -35.82
CA SER A 697 -10.07 15.02 -34.48
C SER A 697 -11.11 14.57 -33.45
N LEU A 698 -10.65 13.88 -32.40
CA LEU A 698 -11.47 13.49 -31.24
C LEU A 698 -11.92 14.71 -30.42
N LEU A 699 -11.14 15.80 -30.40
CA LEU A 699 -11.57 17.07 -29.79
C LEU A 699 -12.73 17.69 -30.55
N ARG A 700 -12.70 17.66 -31.89
CA ARG A 700 -13.80 18.18 -32.72
C ARG A 700 -15.04 17.29 -32.64
N GLU A 701 -14.85 15.98 -32.56
CA GLU A 701 -15.92 14.99 -32.48
C GLU A 701 -16.66 15.03 -31.12
N HIS A 702 -15.92 14.98 -30.00
CA HIS A 702 -16.52 14.80 -28.67
C HIS A 702 -16.54 16.07 -27.80
N ALA A 703 -15.62 17.01 -28.04
CA ALA A 703 -15.45 18.21 -27.22
C ALA A 703 -15.45 19.54 -28.01
N PRO A 704 -16.37 19.75 -28.99
CA PRO A 704 -16.31 20.89 -29.91
C PRO A 704 -16.34 22.26 -29.24
N ARG A 705 -16.89 22.36 -28.01
CA ARG A 705 -16.93 23.60 -27.21
C ARG A 705 -15.55 24.11 -26.74
N VAL A 706 -14.52 23.25 -26.69
CA VAL A 706 -13.14 23.65 -26.37
C VAL A 706 -12.20 23.55 -27.57
N TYR A 707 -12.66 23.05 -28.72
CA TYR A 707 -11.86 22.97 -29.93
C TYR A 707 -11.36 24.36 -30.36
N GLY A 708 -10.07 24.47 -30.73
CA GLY A 708 -9.41 25.76 -31.02
C GLY A 708 -8.88 26.53 -29.79
N THR A 709 -9.22 26.11 -28.56
CA THR A 709 -8.57 26.64 -27.34
C THR A 709 -7.08 26.27 -27.34
N PRO A 710 -6.16 27.15 -26.89
CA PRO A 710 -4.75 26.79 -26.71
C PRO A 710 -4.56 25.56 -25.81
N THR A 711 -3.44 24.87 -25.93
CA THR A 711 -3.11 23.68 -25.13
C THR A 711 -1.75 23.81 -24.45
N THR A 712 -1.49 22.98 -23.44
CA THR A 712 -0.17 22.84 -22.78
C THR A 712 0.60 21.59 -23.25
N ASN A 713 0.00 20.83 -24.17
CA ASN A 713 0.50 19.52 -24.63
C ASN A 713 1.26 19.61 -25.95
N GLY A 714 2.10 18.61 -26.23
CA GLY A 714 2.83 18.55 -27.51
C GLY A 714 1.90 18.33 -28.71
N THR A 715 2.38 18.65 -29.91
CA THR A 715 1.71 18.33 -31.19
C THR A 715 1.48 16.83 -31.39
N PHE A 716 2.25 15.99 -30.69
CA PHE A 716 2.08 14.53 -30.65
C PHE A 716 0.79 14.04 -29.97
N ALA A 717 0.08 14.88 -29.19
CA ALA A 717 -1.10 14.47 -28.40
C ALA A 717 -2.39 14.35 -29.26
N THR A 718 -2.37 13.44 -30.23
CA THR A 718 -3.37 13.28 -31.30
C THR A 718 -4.34 12.10 -31.11
N GLY A 719 -4.29 11.42 -29.96
CA GLY A 719 -5.23 10.34 -29.62
C GLY A 719 -5.08 9.04 -30.41
N ASP A 720 -3.92 8.78 -31.02
CA ASP A 720 -3.74 7.69 -31.99
C ASP A 720 -4.08 6.30 -31.40
N GLY A 721 -3.71 6.05 -30.13
CA GLY A 721 -4.07 4.83 -29.41
C GLY A 721 -5.58 4.66 -29.25
N VAL A 722 -6.28 5.73 -28.87
CA VAL A 722 -7.76 5.76 -28.76
C VAL A 722 -8.41 5.50 -30.14
N LYS A 723 -7.87 6.12 -31.20
CA LYS A 723 -8.34 5.93 -32.59
C LYS A 723 -8.12 4.51 -33.10
N MET A 724 -7.04 3.83 -32.69
CA MET A 724 -6.80 2.42 -33.02
C MET A 724 -7.70 1.48 -32.22
N ALA A 725 -7.80 1.68 -30.91
CA ALA A 725 -8.65 0.88 -30.03
C ALA A 725 -10.14 0.96 -30.41
N ARG A 726 -10.65 2.16 -30.72
CA ARG A 726 -12.03 2.37 -31.21
C ARG A 726 -12.35 1.54 -32.46
N LYS A 727 -11.39 1.36 -33.38
CA LYS A 727 -11.58 0.53 -34.59
C LYS A 727 -11.75 -0.96 -34.28
N LEU A 728 -11.28 -1.43 -33.12
CA LEU A 728 -11.52 -2.79 -32.63
C LEU A 728 -12.84 -2.92 -31.85
N GLY A 729 -13.57 -1.82 -31.61
CA GLY A 729 -14.76 -1.81 -30.75
C GLY A 729 -14.44 -1.65 -29.26
N ALA A 730 -13.25 -1.18 -28.87
CA ALA A 730 -12.99 -0.81 -27.49
C ALA A 730 -13.93 0.33 -27.06
N THR A 731 -14.61 0.15 -25.92
CA THR A 731 -15.57 1.14 -25.41
C THR A 731 -14.82 2.39 -24.96
N LEU A 732 -15.36 3.55 -25.34
CA LEU A 732 -14.83 4.86 -24.95
C LEU A 732 -15.74 5.49 -23.91
N VAL A 733 -15.15 6.07 -22.86
CA VAL A 733 -15.87 6.77 -21.79
C VAL A 733 -15.34 8.19 -21.64
N ASP A 734 -16.15 9.08 -21.04
CA ASP A 734 -15.77 10.46 -20.69
C ASP A 734 -15.18 11.32 -21.83
N MET A 735 -15.45 11.01 -23.09
CA MET A 735 -14.76 11.61 -24.25
C MET A 735 -14.94 13.13 -24.41
N ASP A 736 -16.03 13.71 -23.88
CA ASP A 736 -16.26 15.15 -23.82
C ASP A 736 -15.56 15.83 -22.62
N LYS A 737 -15.05 15.05 -21.68
CA LYS A 737 -14.42 15.52 -20.43
C LYS A 737 -12.95 15.90 -20.69
N VAL A 738 -12.77 17.11 -21.20
CA VAL A 738 -11.47 17.73 -21.48
C VAL A 738 -11.18 18.82 -20.44
N GLN A 739 -10.11 18.66 -19.64
CA GLN A 739 -9.71 19.62 -18.62
C GLN A 739 -8.89 20.76 -19.21
N LEU A 740 -9.33 21.98 -18.93
CA LEU A 740 -8.51 23.19 -19.03
C LEU A 740 -7.66 23.37 -17.76
N HIS A 741 -6.39 23.74 -17.91
CA HIS A 741 -5.60 24.35 -16.85
C HIS A 741 -5.81 25.87 -16.89
N PRO A 742 -6.12 26.54 -15.77
CA PRO A 742 -6.39 27.98 -15.77
C PRO A 742 -5.17 28.84 -16.09
N THR A 743 -3.96 28.30 -15.88
CA THR A 743 -2.70 29.02 -15.99
C THR A 743 -1.79 28.43 -17.08
N GLY A 744 -2.21 28.53 -18.34
CA GLY A 744 -1.29 28.50 -19.48
C GLY A 744 -0.65 29.88 -19.61
N LEU A 745 0.68 29.97 -19.61
CA LEU A 745 1.41 31.24 -19.70
C LEU A 745 1.42 31.72 -21.16
N ILE A 746 0.97 32.95 -21.39
CA ILE A 746 1.14 33.64 -22.67
C ILE A 746 2.56 34.21 -22.71
N ASP A 747 3.34 33.85 -23.73
CA ASP A 747 4.59 34.55 -24.05
C ASP A 747 4.23 35.88 -24.77
N PRO A 748 4.62 37.05 -24.27
CA PRO A 748 4.41 38.33 -24.97
C PRO A 748 5.11 38.41 -26.33
N LYS A 749 6.12 37.57 -26.59
CA LYS A 749 6.88 37.53 -27.86
C LYS A 749 6.22 36.63 -28.92
N ASP A 750 5.41 35.67 -28.49
CA ASP A 750 4.52 34.89 -29.35
C ASP A 750 3.15 34.68 -28.66
N PRO A 751 2.31 35.73 -28.64
CA PRO A 751 0.96 35.63 -28.10
C PRO A 751 0.12 34.63 -28.89
N SER A 752 0.42 34.45 -30.19
CA SER A 752 -0.33 33.63 -31.13
C SER A 752 -0.24 32.13 -30.82
N ASN A 753 0.88 31.68 -30.23
CA ASN A 753 1.20 30.27 -30.07
C ASN A 753 0.06 29.47 -29.44
N LYS A 754 -0.46 28.46 -30.13
CA LYS A 754 -1.51 27.59 -29.57
C LYS A 754 -0.96 26.54 -28.60
N THR A 755 0.36 26.40 -28.45
CA THR A 755 0.99 25.65 -27.35
C THR A 755 1.55 26.61 -26.31
N LYS A 756 0.90 26.70 -25.15
CA LYS A 756 1.31 27.56 -24.03
C LYS A 756 2.20 26.80 -23.04
N TYR A 757 3.15 27.52 -22.42
CA TYR A 757 3.91 26.96 -21.30
C TYR A 757 2.97 26.72 -20.11
N LEU A 758 3.09 25.56 -19.46
CA LEU A 758 2.32 25.29 -18.24
C LEU A 758 2.88 26.14 -17.08
N GLY A 759 2.14 27.18 -16.69
CA GLY A 759 2.33 27.84 -15.41
C GLY A 759 1.78 26.91 -14.33
N PRO A 760 2.63 26.28 -13.51
CA PRO A 760 2.21 25.18 -12.65
C PRO A 760 1.20 25.64 -11.60
N GLU A 761 0.35 24.72 -11.15
CA GLU A 761 -0.62 24.97 -10.08
C GLU A 761 0.04 25.46 -8.78
N ALA A 762 1.30 25.09 -8.55
CA ALA A 762 2.13 25.59 -7.45
C ALA A 762 2.35 27.12 -7.47
N LEU A 763 2.20 27.84 -8.60
CA LEU A 763 2.21 29.31 -8.60
C LEU A 763 1.10 29.88 -7.69
N ARG A 764 -0.12 29.31 -7.81
CA ARG A 764 -1.27 29.64 -6.95
C ARG A 764 -1.15 28.98 -5.57
N GLY A 765 -0.69 27.72 -5.55
CA GLY A 765 -0.45 26.94 -4.33
C GLY A 765 0.57 27.54 -3.35
N SER A 766 1.54 28.31 -3.86
CA SER A 766 2.54 29.05 -3.07
C SER A 766 2.15 30.50 -2.78
N GLY A 767 0.92 30.93 -3.11
CA GLY A 767 0.38 32.23 -2.71
C GLY A 767 0.05 33.22 -3.84
N GLY A 768 0.34 32.89 -5.10
CA GLY A 768 0.03 33.76 -6.24
C GLY A 768 -1.47 34.01 -6.43
N ILE A 769 -1.86 35.28 -6.54
CA ILE A 769 -3.24 35.73 -6.72
C ILE A 769 -3.59 35.92 -8.20
N LEU A 770 -4.88 36.01 -8.52
CA LEU A 770 -5.38 36.33 -9.86
C LEU A 770 -6.14 37.67 -9.86
N LEU A 771 -5.69 38.61 -10.70
CA LEU A 771 -6.30 39.92 -10.90
C LEU A 771 -6.90 40.05 -12.31
N ASN A 772 -8.00 40.79 -12.42
CA ASN A 772 -8.58 41.23 -13.69
C ASN A 772 -7.99 42.58 -14.15
N ARG A 773 -8.45 43.13 -15.28
CA ARG A 773 -8.00 44.45 -15.79
C ARG A 773 -8.34 45.64 -14.89
N ASN A 774 -9.21 45.49 -13.89
CA ASN A 774 -9.50 46.54 -12.91
C ASN A 774 -8.53 46.54 -11.72
N GLY A 775 -7.62 45.56 -11.64
CA GLY A 775 -6.79 45.31 -10.45
C GLY A 775 -7.51 44.55 -9.34
N GLU A 776 -8.67 43.95 -9.62
CA GLU A 776 -9.55 43.32 -8.64
C GLU A 776 -9.40 41.78 -8.65
N ARG A 777 -9.48 41.14 -7.47
CA ARG A 777 -9.56 39.67 -7.34
C ARG A 777 -10.97 39.17 -7.64
N PHE A 778 -11.10 38.05 -8.35
CA PHE A 778 -12.39 37.56 -8.87
C PHE A 778 -12.67 36.06 -8.61
N VAL A 779 -11.76 35.30 -8.00
CA VAL A 779 -11.93 33.85 -7.75
C VAL A 779 -11.06 33.36 -6.58
N ASN A 780 -11.42 32.25 -5.95
CA ASN A 780 -10.51 31.50 -5.09
C ASN A 780 -9.45 30.78 -5.95
N GLU A 781 -8.20 31.20 -5.82
CA GLU A 781 -7.10 30.68 -6.65
C GLU A 781 -6.71 29.23 -6.33
N LEU A 782 -7.24 28.65 -5.25
CA LEU A 782 -7.03 27.25 -4.83
C LEU A 782 -8.22 26.33 -5.14
N ASP A 783 -9.24 26.84 -5.83
CA ASP A 783 -10.41 26.07 -6.26
C ASP A 783 -10.10 25.11 -7.44
N LEU A 784 -11.08 24.30 -7.82
CA LEU A 784 -11.00 23.37 -8.94
C LEU A 784 -10.65 24.09 -10.25
N ARG A 785 -9.80 23.44 -11.05
CA ARG A 785 -9.32 23.93 -12.36
C ARG A 785 -10.44 24.40 -13.29
N SER A 786 -11.60 23.74 -13.24
CA SER A 786 -12.81 24.13 -13.99
C SER A 786 -13.38 25.48 -13.53
N VAL A 787 -13.52 25.71 -12.22
CA VAL A 787 -14.02 26.96 -11.64
C VAL A 787 -13.09 28.11 -11.98
N VAL A 788 -11.78 27.96 -11.74
CA VAL A 788 -10.79 29.02 -12.02
C VAL A 788 -10.72 29.34 -13.53
N SER A 789 -10.80 28.32 -14.41
CA SER A 789 -10.80 28.53 -15.87
C SER A 789 -12.07 29.25 -16.35
N GLN A 790 -13.23 28.90 -15.80
CA GLN A 790 -14.49 29.57 -16.09
C GLN A 790 -14.48 31.02 -15.60
N ALA A 791 -13.94 31.29 -14.40
CA ALA A 791 -13.84 32.62 -13.84
C ALA A 791 -12.92 33.56 -14.65
N ILE A 792 -11.79 33.05 -15.17
CA ILE A 792 -10.93 33.82 -16.10
C ILE A 792 -11.67 34.08 -17.42
N ASN A 793 -12.32 33.07 -18.00
CA ASN A 793 -13.09 33.24 -19.22
C ASN A 793 -14.23 34.26 -19.06
N ALA A 794 -14.88 34.31 -17.89
CA ALA A 794 -15.94 35.27 -17.56
C ALA A 794 -15.47 36.72 -17.42
N GLN A 795 -14.16 37.00 -17.37
CA GLN A 795 -13.64 38.37 -17.42
C GLN A 795 -13.71 38.98 -18.84
N ASP A 796 -14.00 38.19 -19.88
CA ASP A 796 -14.09 38.56 -21.32
C ASP A 796 -12.84 39.22 -21.95
N ASN A 797 -11.80 39.51 -21.15
CA ASN A 797 -10.57 40.17 -21.55
C ASN A 797 -9.72 39.31 -22.49
N VAL A 798 -9.65 39.69 -23.78
CA VAL A 798 -8.75 39.05 -24.77
C VAL A 798 -7.36 39.72 -24.77
N TYR A 799 -6.31 38.89 -24.82
CA TYR A 799 -4.93 39.36 -24.93
C TYR A 799 -4.62 39.75 -26.40
N PRO A 800 -3.98 40.92 -26.67
CA PRO A 800 -3.64 41.36 -28.03
C PRO A 800 -2.90 40.29 -28.84
N GLU A 801 -3.19 40.21 -30.14
CA GLU A 801 -2.51 39.33 -31.13
C GLU A 801 -2.55 37.81 -30.84
N SER A 802 -3.17 37.38 -29.73
CA SER A 802 -3.19 35.97 -29.28
C SER A 802 -4.09 35.02 -30.07
N GLY A 803 -4.77 35.53 -31.10
CA GLY A 803 -5.83 34.83 -31.81
C GLY A 803 -6.95 34.36 -30.86
N GLY A 804 -7.40 35.24 -29.95
CA GLY A 804 -8.59 35.03 -29.11
C GLY A 804 -8.38 34.48 -27.70
N SER A 805 -7.16 34.48 -27.14
CA SER A 805 -6.92 33.99 -25.77
C SER A 805 -7.49 34.94 -24.72
N ARG A 806 -8.47 34.47 -23.95
CA ARG A 806 -8.99 35.15 -22.75
C ARG A 806 -7.97 35.04 -21.62
N PHE A 807 -7.68 36.13 -20.89
CA PHE A 807 -6.59 36.14 -19.91
C PHE A 807 -6.89 36.89 -18.61
N ALA A 808 -6.09 36.60 -17.60
CA ALA A 808 -5.96 37.32 -16.34
C ALA A 808 -4.47 37.54 -15.99
N TYR A 809 -4.20 38.32 -14.95
CA TYR A 809 -2.86 38.59 -14.44
C TYR A 809 -2.61 37.70 -13.21
N CYS A 810 -1.60 36.85 -13.25
CA CYS A 810 -1.15 36.08 -12.08
C CYS A 810 0.00 36.83 -11.41
N VAL A 811 -0.20 37.22 -10.15
CA VAL A 811 0.73 38.09 -9.39
C VAL A 811 1.26 37.35 -8.17
N LEU A 812 2.59 37.28 -8.05
CA LEU A 812 3.31 36.73 -6.90
C LEU A 812 4.05 37.86 -6.18
N SER A 813 3.99 37.90 -4.85
CA SER A 813 4.92 38.67 -4.01
C SER A 813 6.29 38.01 -3.95
N GLU A 814 7.30 38.72 -3.44
CA GLU A 814 8.62 38.15 -3.11
C GLU A 814 8.55 36.98 -2.09
N GLU A 815 7.49 36.88 -1.29
CA GLU A 815 7.23 35.72 -0.43
C GLU A 815 6.69 34.52 -1.24
N ALA A 816 5.65 34.74 -2.05
CA ALA A 816 5.11 33.70 -2.94
C ALA A 816 6.19 33.17 -3.91
N ALA A 817 7.08 34.05 -4.39
CA ALA A 817 8.23 33.70 -5.22
C ALA A 817 9.24 32.79 -4.50
N LYS A 818 9.47 33.00 -3.20
CA LYS A 818 10.31 32.10 -2.37
C LYS A 818 9.63 30.75 -2.18
N LEU A 819 8.34 30.74 -1.82
CA LEU A 819 7.55 29.52 -1.58
C LEU A 819 7.27 28.70 -2.86
N PHE A 820 7.40 29.31 -4.04
CA PHE A 820 7.38 28.62 -5.33
C PHE A 820 8.75 28.06 -5.75
N GLY A 821 9.82 28.49 -5.07
CA GLY A 821 11.22 28.26 -5.44
C GLY A 821 11.73 29.40 -6.32
N LYS A 822 12.70 30.17 -5.82
CA LYS A 822 13.26 31.32 -6.56
C LYS A 822 13.80 30.94 -7.93
N ASN A 823 14.52 29.83 -8.02
CA ASN A 823 15.12 29.41 -9.29
C ASN A 823 14.06 28.82 -10.24
N SER A 824 12.92 28.31 -9.72
CA SER A 824 11.74 27.97 -10.54
C SER A 824 11.22 29.23 -11.22
N LEU A 825 11.03 30.31 -10.46
CA LEU A 825 10.58 31.58 -10.99
C LEU A 825 11.60 32.18 -11.96
N MET A 826 12.91 32.07 -11.68
CA MET A 826 13.97 32.54 -12.60
C MET A 826 13.97 31.78 -13.94
N TYR A 827 13.61 30.50 -13.99
CA TYR A 827 13.41 29.80 -15.27
C TYR A 827 12.30 30.48 -16.09
N TYR A 828 11.10 30.61 -15.54
CA TYR A 828 9.99 31.25 -16.27
C TYR A 828 10.26 32.73 -16.57
N TRP A 829 10.87 33.47 -15.64
CA TRP A 829 11.14 34.90 -15.75
C TRP A 829 12.34 35.23 -16.65
N LYS A 830 13.55 34.76 -16.29
CA LYS A 830 14.81 35.13 -16.95
C LYS A 830 15.13 34.22 -18.14
N SER A 831 14.92 32.91 -18.01
CA SER A 831 15.28 31.96 -19.08
C SER A 831 14.23 31.84 -20.19
N GLN A 832 12.97 32.16 -19.91
CA GLN A 832 11.88 32.10 -20.90
C GLN A 832 11.26 33.48 -21.21
N GLY A 833 11.22 34.42 -20.25
CA GLY A 833 10.64 35.75 -20.44
C GLY A 833 9.12 35.81 -20.23
N LEU A 834 8.56 34.83 -19.52
CA LEU A 834 7.11 34.64 -19.30
C LEU A 834 6.57 35.40 -18.07
N PHE A 835 7.42 36.18 -17.40
CA PHE A 835 7.07 37.05 -16.28
C PHE A 835 7.69 38.44 -16.45
N THR A 836 7.03 39.45 -15.92
CA THR A 836 7.58 40.79 -15.68
C THR A 836 7.75 40.98 -14.17
N ARG A 837 8.87 41.56 -13.73
CA ARG A 837 9.03 42.03 -12.33
C ARG A 837 8.83 43.53 -12.29
N VAL A 838 8.04 44.00 -11.34
CA VAL A 838 7.84 45.43 -11.01
C VAL A 838 8.19 45.68 -9.55
N ASP A 839 8.73 46.86 -9.25
CA ASP A 839 9.30 47.17 -7.93
C ASP A 839 8.26 47.57 -6.88
N ASP A 840 7.18 48.23 -7.28
CA ASP A 840 6.14 48.74 -6.39
C ASP A 840 4.71 48.57 -6.96
N MET A 841 3.73 49.04 -6.18
CA MET A 841 2.30 48.92 -6.49
C MET A 841 1.86 49.82 -7.65
N LYS A 842 2.51 50.96 -7.84
CA LYS A 842 2.20 51.89 -8.93
C LYS A 842 2.65 51.31 -10.26
N ALA A 843 3.87 50.78 -10.33
CA ALA A 843 4.38 50.05 -11.50
C ALA A 843 3.53 48.79 -11.80
N LEU A 844 2.95 48.15 -10.78
CA LEU A 844 1.95 47.08 -10.96
C LEU A 844 0.63 47.60 -11.55
N ALA A 845 0.11 48.74 -11.07
CA ALA A 845 -1.09 49.36 -11.61
C ALA A 845 -0.92 49.79 -13.09
N GLU A 846 0.23 50.39 -13.42
CA GLU A 846 0.62 50.76 -14.78
C GLU A 846 0.73 49.53 -15.71
N LEU A 847 1.31 48.42 -15.24
CA LEU A 847 1.42 47.16 -16.01
C LEU A 847 0.06 46.47 -16.23
N ILE A 848 -0.90 46.64 -15.32
CA ILE A 848 -2.28 46.14 -15.48
C ILE A 848 -3.11 47.08 -16.36
N GLY A 849 -2.86 48.39 -16.27
CA GLY A 849 -3.72 49.43 -16.83
C GLY A 849 -4.90 49.81 -15.93
N CYS A 850 -4.74 49.69 -14.60
CA CYS A 850 -5.82 49.89 -13.62
C CYS A 850 -5.59 51.11 -12.70
N SER A 851 -6.62 51.47 -11.92
CA SER A 851 -6.52 52.49 -10.87
C SER A 851 -5.66 52.01 -9.70
N GLU A 852 -4.72 52.85 -9.26
CA GLU A 852 -3.85 52.60 -8.11
C GLU A 852 -4.66 52.48 -6.80
N GLU A 853 -5.74 53.25 -6.62
CA GLU A 853 -6.63 53.17 -5.44
C GLU A 853 -7.37 51.83 -5.37
N LYS A 854 -7.86 51.33 -6.53
CA LYS A 854 -8.52 50.01 -6.61
C LYS A 854 -7.56 48.88 -6.29
N LEU A 855 -6.34 48.96 -6.80
CA LEU A 855 -5.30 47.98 -6.54
C LEU A 855 -4.88 48.00 -5.07
N HIS A 856 -4.66 49.18 -4.48
CA HIS A 856 -4.37 49.33 -3.05
C HIS A 856 -5.43 48.63 -2.19
N ARG A 857 -6.71 48.99 -2.38
CA ARG A 857 -7.81 48.40 -1.61
C ARG A 857 -7.88 46.88 -1.78
N THR A 858 -7.57 46.35 -2.96
CA THR A 858 -7.56 44.90 -3.22
C THR A 858 -6.41 44.20 -2.49
N LEU A 859 -5.19 44.74 -2.52
CA LEU A 859 -4.00 44.18 -1.87
C LEU A 859 -4.07 44.32 -0.35
N GLU A 860 -4.46 45.48 0.17
CA GLU A 860 -4.71 45.76 1.59
C GLU A 860 -5.77 44.81 2.19
N THR A 861 -6.87 44.58 1.46
CA THR A 861 -7.91 43.62 1.87
C THR A 861 -7.37 42.20 1.92
N TYR A 862 -6.52 41.80 0.96
CA TYR A 862 -5.90 40.47 0.93
C TYR A 862 -4.87 40.29 2.06
N GLU A 863 -4.05 41.31 2.33
CA GLU A 863 -3.07 41.35 3.42
C GLU A 863 -3.75 41.24 4.79
N TYR A 864 -4.83 41.99 5.02
CA TYR A 864 -5.64 41.86 6.23
C TYR A 864 -6.23 40.45 6.39
N GLN A 865 -6.87 39.91 5.35
CA GLN A 865 -7.53 38.59 5.39
C GLN A 865 -6.51 37.46 5.60
N SER A 866 -5.38 37.52 4.91
CA SER A 866 -4.26 36.58 5.09
C SER A 866 -3.69 36.62 6.51
N THR A 867 -3.44 37.82 7.03
CA THR A 867 -2.85 38.02 8.37
C THR A 867 -3.80 37.61 9.50
N LYS A 868 -5.10 37.88 9.35
CA LYS A 868 -6.14 37.51 10.32
C LYS A 868 -6.72 36.10 10.09
N LYS A 869 -6.31 35.42 9.02
CA LYS A 869 -6.81 34.09 8.59
C LYS A 869 -8.35 34.03 8.46
N THR A 870 -8.95 35.11 7.98
CA THR A 870 -10.41 35.23 7.81
C THR A 870 -10.85 34.86 6.40
N THR A 871 -12.08 34.33 6.28
CA THR A 871 -12.71 34.03 4.98
C THR A 871 -12.78 35.30 4.12
N CYS A 872 -12.27 35.25 2.89
CA CYS A 872 -12.45 36.32 1.92
C CYS A 872 -13.91 36.38 1.43
N PRO A 873 -14.72 37.39 1.78
CA PRO A 873 -16.16 37.38 1.47
C PRO A 873 -16.47 37.36 -0.03
N LEU A 874 -15.60 37.98 -0.85
CA LEU A 874 -15.74 38.08 -2.29
C LEU A 874 -15.44 36.75 -3.02
N THR A 875 -14.66 35.84 -2.43
CA THR A 875 -14.14 34.66 -3.14
C THR A 875 -14.25 33.33 -2.39
N GLY A 876 -14.67 33.33 -1.11
CA GLY A 876 -14.69 32.14 -0.27
C GLY A 876 -13.31 31.60 0.12
N LYS A 877 -12.21 32.26 -0.28
CA LYS A 877 -10.84 31.84 0.03
C LYS A 877 -10.61 31.82 1.56
N LEU A 878 -10.18 30.66 2.07
CA LEU A 878 -9.88 30.39 3.48
C LEU A 878 -8.39 30.08 3.74
N VAL A 879 -7.66 29.65 2.71
CA VAL A 879 -6.26 29.23 2.82
C VAL A 879 -5.36 30.22 2.10
N PHE A 880 -4.42 30.80 2.84
CA PHE A 880 -3.49 31.83 2.39
C PHE A 880 -2.05 31.32 2.60
N PRO A 881 -1.37 30.84 1.54
CA PRO A 881 0.00 30.31 1.66
C PRO A 881 1.06 31.38 1.91
N SER A 882 0.80 32.61 1.49
CA SER A 882 1.68 33.78 1.61
C SER A 882 0.84 35.06 1.61
N VAL A 883 1.44 36.15 2.07
CA VAL A 883 0.89 37.50 1.95
C VAL A 883 1.21 38.08 0.56
N VAL A 884 0.25 38.80 -0.01
CA VAL A 884 0.42 39.65 -1.20
C VAL A 884 -0.21 41.00 -0.86
N GLY A 885 0.57 41.83 -0.16
CA GLY A 885 0.17 43.14 0.35
C GLY A 885 0.53 44.29 -0.58
N THR A 886 0.49 45.52 -0.07
CA THR A 886 0.75 46.75 -0.86
C THR A 886 2.23 47.02 -1.14
N LYS A 887 3.14 46.26 -0.51
CA LYS A 887 4.60 46.38 -0.69
C LYS A 887 5.13 45.36 -1.71
N GLY A 888 5.81 45.89 -2.74
CA GLY A 888 6.51 45.08 -3.73
C GLY A 888 7.86 44.52 -3.24
N PRO A 889 8.66 43.89 -4.12
CA PRO A 889 8.41 43.74 -5.56
C PRO A 889 7.39 42.64 -5.88
N TYR A 890 6.80 42.73 -7.08
CA TYR A 890 5.84 41.78 -7.62
C TYR A 890 6.37 41.12 -8.89
N TYR A 891 5.96 39.88 -9.12
CA TYR A 891 6.22 39.11 -10.34
C TYR A 891 4.89 38.76 -11.01
N VAL A 892 4.72 39.21 -12.25
CA VAL A 892 3.44 39.19 -12.97
C VAL A 892 3.56 38.34 -14.24
N ALA A 893 2.63 37.43 -14.47
CA ALA A 893 2.50 36.70 -15.73
C ALA A 893 1.08 36.74 -16.29
N TYR A 894 0.97 36.74 -17.62
CA TYR A 894 -0.31 36.67 -18.33
C TYR A 894 -0.76 35.21 -18.44
N VAL A 895 -1.94 34.90 -17.90
CA VAL A 895 -2.45 33.52 -17.82
C VAL A 895 -3.76 33.35 -18.58
N THR A 896 -3.81 32.32 -19.44
CA THR A 896 -5.01 31.94 -20.21
C THR A 896 -5.40 30.48 -19.93
N PRO A 897 -6.71 30.17 -19.82
CA PRO A 897 -7.19 28.79 -19.79
C PRO A 897 -6.75 28.02 -21.03
N SER A 898 -6.10 26.87 -20.83
CA SER A 898 -5.53 26.07 -21.91
C SER A 898 -5.85 24.59 -21.70
N ILE A 899 -6.17 23.85 -22.78
CA ILE A 899 -6.34 22.39 -22.75
C ILE A 899 -5.10 21.74 -22.13
N HIS A 900 -5.33 20.79 -21.22
CA HIS A 900 -4.26 20.22 -20.42
C HIS A 900 -4.34 18.71 -20.25
N TYR A 901 -5.54 18.13 -20.21
CA TYR A 901 -5.72 16.69 -20.06
C TYR A 901 -7.04 16.23 -20.66
N THR A 902 -7.06 15.07 -21.31
CA THR A 902 -8.30 14.38 -21.67
C THR A 902 -8.58 13.29 -20.64
N MET A 903 -9.65 13.43 -19.85
CA MET A 903 -10.04 12.39 -18.88
C MET A 903 -10.77 11.22 -19.54
N GLY A 904 -11.37 11.45 -20.71
CA GLY A 904 -11.91 10.41 -21.55
C GLY A 904 -10.85 9.66 -22.35
N GLY A 905 -11.18 8.42 -22.68
CA GLY A 905 -10.30 7.48 -23.37
C GLY A 905 -10.93 6.09 -23.41
N CYS A 906 -10.10 5.08 -23.69
CA CYS A 906 -10.55 3.69 -23.68
C CYS A 906 -10.83 3.22 -22.25
N LEU A 907 -12.00 2.61 -22.03
CA LEU A 907 -12.30 2.00 -20.73
C LEU A 907 -11.39 0.78 -20.51
N ILE A 908 -10.73 0.75 -19.36
CA ILE A 908 -9.90 -0.38 -18.92
C ILE A 908 -10.50 -1.06 -17.69
N SER A 909 -10.11 -2.32 -17.46
CA SER A 909 -10.32 -2.97 -16.17
C SER A 909 -9.27 -2.55 -15.13
N PRO A 910 -9.48 -2.85 -13.83
CA PRO A 910 -8.42 -2.79 -12.82
C PRO A 910 -7.18 -3.66 -13.12
N ALA A 911 -7.24 -4.56 -14.11
CA ALA A 911 -6.09 -5.32 -14.63
C ALA A 911 -5.45 -4.67 -15.88
N ALA A 912 -5.79 -3.41 -16.18
CA ALA A 912 -5.33 -2.63 -17.33
C ALA A 912 -5.67 -3.22 -18.72
N GLU A 913 -6.52 -4.25 -18.79
CA GLU A 913 -7.05 -4.81 -20.04
C GLU A 913 -8.01 -3.81 -20.68
N LEU A 914 -7.91 -3.55 -21.99
CA LEU A 914 -8.92 -2.74 -22.70
C LEU A 914 -10.24 -3.51 -22.79
N LEU A 915 -11.33 -2.82 -22.46
CA LEU A 915 -12.66 -3.41 -22.48
C LEU A 915 -13.43 -3.01 -23.74
N MET A 916 -14.24 -3.95 -24.24
CA MET A 916 -15.27 -3.75 -25.24
C MET A 916 -16.61 -4.21 -24.70
N GLU A 917 -17.69 -3.65 -25.22
CA GLU A 917 -19.04 -4.13 -24.97
C GLU A 917 -19.26 -5.57 -25.50
N ASP A 918 -20.17 -6.27 -24.83
CA ASP A 918 -20.62 -7.61 -25.18
C ASP A 918 -22.13 -7.59 -25.50
N HIS A 919 -22.47 -7.24 -26.73
CA HIS A 919 -23.86 -7.19 -27.23
C HIS A 919 -24.54 -8.58 -27.39
N SER A 920 -24.01 -9.63 -26.75
CA SER A 920 -24.79 -10.87 -26.53
C SER A 920 -25.78 -10.66 -25.39
N ILE A 921 -26.50 -11.72 -24.98
CA ILE A 921 -27.28 -11.68 -23.73
C ILE A 921 -26.28 -11.78 -22.56
N ASN A 922 -25.64 -10.65 -22.27
CA ASN A 922 -24.81 -10.44 -21.09
C ASN A 922 -25.60 -9.62 -20.07
N ILE A 923 -25.48 -10.03 -18.82
CA ILE A 923 -26.54 -9.87 -17.81
C ILE A 923 -25.96 -9.79 -16.39
N PHE A 924 -24.63 -9.64 -16.28
CA PHE A 924 -23.92 -9.36 -15.02
C PHE A 924 -22.80 -8.35 -15.23
N GLU A 925 -22.11 -8.39 -16.38
CA GLU A 925 -21.00 -7.52 -16.74
C GLU A 925 -21.00 -7.30 -18.26
N ASP A 926 -21.55 -6.20 -18.75
CA ASP A 926 -21.69 -5.88 -20.19
C ASP A 926 -20.34 -5.67 -20.91
N MET A 927 -19.23 -5.88 -20.20
CA MET A 927 -17.86 -5.55 -20.57
C MET A 927 -16.94 -6.78 -20.52
N ARG A 928 -16.13 -6.94 -21.57
CA ARG A 928 -15.15 -8.03 -21.73
C ARG A 928 -13.82 -7.53 -22.29
N PRO A 929 -12.68 -8.19 -21.96
CA PRO A 929 -11.38 -7.77 -22.44
C PRO A 929 -11.16 -8.05 -23.93
N ILE A 930 -10.50 -7.13 -24.63
CA ILE A 930 -9.87 -7.39 -25.93
C ILE A 930 -8.56 -8.16 -25.65
N ILE A 931 -8.46 -9.40 -26.12
CA ILE A 931 -7.40 -10.31 -25.68
C ILE A 931 -6.05 -9.86 -26.23
N GLY A 932 -5.07 -9.68 -25.33
CA GLY A 932 -3.73 -9.19 -25.69
C GLY A 932 -3.63 -7.68 -25.86
N LEU A 933 -4.64 -6.89 -25.49
CA LEU A 933 -4.60 -5.43 -25.56
C LEU A 933 -4.78 -4.78 -24.18
N PHE A 934 -3.77 -4.01 -23.76
CA PHE A 934 -3.73 -3.33 -22.46
C PHE A 934 -3.55 -1.81 -22.64
N GLY A 935 -3.88 -1.02 -21.61
CA GLY A 935 -3.83 0.44 -21.66
C GLY A 935 -3.40 1.07 -20.34
N ALA A 936 -2.60 2.14 -20.40
CA ALA A 936 -2.15 2.87 -19.22
C ALA A 936 -1.90 4.36 -19.51
N GLY A 937 -2.29 5.23 -18.55
CA GLY A 937 -2.20 6.69 -18.70
C GLY A 937 -3.33 7.28 -19.55
N GLU A 938 -3.18 8.56 -19.95
CA GLU A 938 -4.18 9.43 -20.64
C GLU A 938 -4.79 8.89 -21.96
N VAL A 939 -4.40 7.69 -22.41
CA VAL A 939 -5.14 6.93 -23.45
C VAL A 939 -6.39 6.23 -22.89
N THR A 940 -6.49 6.11 -21.56
CA THR A 940 -7.55 5.42 -20.83
C THR A 940 -8.56 6.39 -20.20
N GLY A 941 -9.79 5.92 -19.99
CA GLY A 941 -10.88 6.69 -19.39
C GLY A 941 -11.44 6.06 -18.09
N GLY A 942 -12.31 6.80 -17.40
CA GLY A 942 -13.01 6.33 -16.19
C GLY A 942 -12.22 6.43 -14.88
N VAL A 943 -10.91 6.69 -14.91
CA VAL A 943 -10.10 6.89 -13.68
C VAL A 943 -10.44 8.23 -12.98
N HIS A 944 -10.75 9.27 -13.75
CA HIS A 944 -10.86 10.66 -13.27
C HIS A 944 -12.24 11.31 -13.48
N GLY A 945 -13.14 10.64 -14.19
CA GLY A 945 -14.46 11.18 -14.54
C GLY A 945 -14.38 12.55 -15.22
N GLY A 946 -15.30 13.45 -14.84
CA GLY A 946 -15.39 14.79 -15.41
C GLY A 946 -14.26 15.77 -15.08
N ASN A 947 -13.41 15.53 -14.07
CA ASN A 947 -12.26 16.39 -13.77
C ASN A 947 -11.18 15.71 -12.89
N ARG A 948 -9.95 15.64 -13.43
CA ARG A 948 -8.77 15.09 -12.76
C ARG A 948 -8.14 16.01 -11.70
N LEU A 949 -7.75 15.45 -10.55
CA LEU A 949 -6.88 16.11 -9.55
C LEU A 949 -5.45 16.37 -10.04
N GLY A 950 -4.84 17.47 -9.57
CA GLY A 950 -3.39 17.66 -9.71
C GLY A 950 -2.62 16.51 -9.07
N GLY A 951 -1.57 16.01 -9.73
CA GLY A 951 -0.73 14.89 -9.26
C GLY A 951 -1.22 13.47 -9.58
N ASN A 952 -2.52 13.26 -9.84
CA ASN A 952 -3.06 11.92 -10.13
C ASN A 952 -2.62 11.34 -11.49
N SER A 953 -2.27 12.15 -12.50
CA SER A 953 -1.88 11.64 -13.84
C SER A 953 -0.53 10.92 -13.86
N LEU A 954 0.46 11.39 -13.09
CA LEU A 954 1.74 10.66 -12.97
C LEU A 954 1.55 9.37 -12.17
N LEU A 955 0.70 9.39 -11.14
CA LEU A 955 0.37 8.22 -10.34
C LEU A 955 -0.30 7.13 -11.19
N GLU A 956 -1.32 7.50 -11.96
CA GLU A 956 -2.03 6.62 -12.90
C GLU A 956 -1.06 5.96 -13.88
N CYS A 957 -0.14 6.75 -14.48
CA CYS A 957 0.87 6.23 -15.39
C CYS A 957 1.73 5.13 -14.73
N VAL A 958 2.12 5.29 -13.46
CA VAL A 958 2.92 4.27 -12.76
C VAL A 958 2.06 3.07 -12.35
N VAL A 959 0.89 3.29 -11.74
CA VAL A 959 0.01 2.21 -11.25
C VAL A 959 -0.45 1.33 -12.40
N PHE A 960 -1.13 1.89 -13.39
CA PHE A 960 -1.65 1.11 -14.52
C PHE A 960 -0.54 0.69 -15.49
N GLY A 961 0.58 1.43 -15.56
CA GLY A 961 1.77 0.99 -16.29
C GLY A 961 2.35 -0.31 -15.74
N LYS A 962 2.54 -0.42 -14.41
CA LYS A 962 3.01 -1.67 -13.77
C LYS A 962 2.03 -2.81 -14.00
N ILE A 963 0.73 -2.55 -13.80
CA ILE A 963 -0.32 -3.56 -13.99
C ILE A 963 -0.34 -4.06 -15.45
N ALA A 964 -0.32 -3.17 -16.44
CA ALA A 964 -0.27 -3.54 -17.85
C ALA A 964 0.99 -4.35 -18.20
N GLY A 965 2.16 -3.93 -17.70
CA GLY A 965 3.43 -4.65 -17.94
C GLY A 965 3.42 -6.08 -17.39
N ASP A 966 2.92 -6.26 -16.16
CA ASP A 966 2.75 -7.57 -15.53
C ASP A 966 1.81 -8.50 -16.32
N ARG A 967 0.61 -8.00 -16.64
CA ARG A 967 -0.45 -8.79 -17.30
C ARG A 967 -0.13 -9.10 -18.77
N ALA A 968 0.60 -8.21 -19.45
CA ALA A 968 1.13 -8.45 -20.79
C ALA A 968 2.27 -9.48 -20.78
N ALA A 969 3.20 -9.41 -19.82
CA ALA A 969 4.31 -10.36 -19.74
C ALA A 969 3.85 -11.78 -19.34
N THR A 970 2.86 -11.89 -18.46
CA THR A 970 2.29 -13.17 -18.01
C THR A 970 1.16 -13.71 -18.91
N ILE A 971 0.92 -13.12 -20.09
CA ILE A 971 -0.21 -13.54 -20.96
C ILE A 971 -0.07 -14.98 -21.46
N LEU A 972 1.16 -15.43 -21.73
CA LEU A 972 1.45 -16.81 -22.10
C LEU A 972 1.74 -17.64 -20.84
N GLN A 973 1.12 -18.81 -20.74
CA GLN A 973 1.23 -19.71 -19.60
C GLN A 973 1.58 -21.12 -20.06
N LYS A 974 2.30 -21.87 -19.22
CA LYS A 974 2.61 -23.29 -19.47
C LYS A 974 1.36 -24.16 -19.46
N GLU A 975 0.37 -23.77 -18.65
CA GLU A 975 -0.91 -24.45 -18.48
C GLU A 975 -2.04 -23.69 -19.19
N LYS A 976 -2.92 -24.42 -19.87
CA LYS A 976 -4.09 -23.84 -20.58
C LYS A 976 -5.13 -23.22 -19.63
N HIS A 977 -5.21 -23.74 -18.41
CA HIS A 977 -6.20 -23.39 -17.41
C HIS A 977 -5.53 -22.79 -16.18
N GLY A 978 -6.16 -21.78 -15.57
CA GLY A 978 -5.60 -21.04 -14.44
C GLY A 978 -5.66 -21.80 -13.11
N LEU A 979 -6.62 -22.71 -12.95
CA LEU A 979 -6.81 -23.53 -11.76
C LEU A 979 -6.77 -25.03 -12.11
N ARG A 980 -6.42 -25.86 -11.12
CA ARG A 980 -6.47 -27.32 -11.16
C ARG A 980 -7.08 -27.86 -9.87
N LYS A 981 -7.49 -29.14 -9.82
CA LYS A 981 -8.03 -29.78 -8.61
C LYS A 981 -6.94 -30.27 -7.64
N ASP A 982 -5.78 -30.61 -8.18
CA ASP A 982 -4.62 -31.17 -7.47
C ASP A 982 -3.61 -30.11 -6.99
N LYS A 983 -3.64 -28.90 -7.54
CA LYS A 983 -2.71 -27.81 -7.20
C LYS A 983 -3.43 -26.51 -6.79
N TRP A 984 -2.97 -25.94 -5.68
CA TRP A 984 -3.19 -24.54 -5.29
C TRP A 984 -2.32 -23.60 -6.12
N VAL A 985 -2.90 -22.51 -6.62
CA VAL A 985 -2.24 -21.57 -7.55
C VAL A 985 -2.38 -20.14 -7.01
N PRO A 986 -1.31 -19.32 -6.98
CA PRO A 986 -1.41 -17.92 -6.57
C PRO A 986 -2.22 -17.10 -7.58
N VAL A 987 -3.26 -16.44 -7.07
CA VAL A 987 -4.09 -15.47 -7.80
C VAL A 987 -4.07 -14.12 -7.06
N VAL A 988 -4.46 -13.05 -7.74
CA VAL A 988 -4.41 -11.68 -7.21
C VAL A 988 -5.81 -11.05 -7.27
N VAL A 989 -6.30 -10.50 -6.17
CA VAL A 989 -7.54 -9.71 -6.12
C VAL A 989 -7.41 -8.56 -7.10
N ARG A 990 -8.20 -8.62 -8.16
CA ARG A 990 -8.33 -7.62 -9.22
C ARG A 990 -9.19 -6.46 -8.72
N GLU A 991 -10.27 -6.77 -8.02
CA GLU A 991 -11.32 -5.81 -7.73
C GLU A 991 -12.22 -6.28 -6.58
N THR A 992 -12.72 -5.33 -5.78
CA THR A 992 -13.73 -5.60 -4.75
C THR A 992 -14.91 -4.63 -4.92
N ARG A 993 -16.12 -5.17 -5.14
CA ARG A 993 -17.36 -4.37 -5.29
C ARG A 993 -18.35 -4.72 -4.16
N ALA A 994 -18.89 -3.67 -3.53
CA ALA A 994 -19.96 -3.75 -2.55
C ALA A 994 -20.96 -2.62 -2.86
N SER A 995 -22.25 -2.96 -2.90
CA SER A 995 -23.38 -2.08 -3.20
C SER A 995 -24.68 -2.86 -3.01
N ASP A 996 -25.80 -2.16 -2.84
CA ASP A 996 -27.12 -2.75 -2.54
C ASP A 996 -27.59 -3.79 -3.57
N GLN A 997 -27.12 -3.70 -4.83
CA GLN A 997 -27.36 -4.72 -5.86
C GLN A 997 -26.86 -6.13 -5.47
N PHE A 998 -25.84 -6.24 -4.61
CA PHE A 998 -25.34 -7.51 -4.10
C PHE A 998 -26.01 -7.93 -2.80
N GLY A 999 -26.93 -7.13 -2.24
CA GLY A 999 -27.48 -7.33 -0.90
C GLY A 999 -26.53 -6.84 0.21
N VAL A 1000 -27.08 -6.53 1.38
CA VAL A 1000 -26.34 -6.08 2.56
C VAL A 1000 -25.44 -7.20 3.08
N GLY A 1001 -24.22 -6.86 3.51
CA GLY A 1001 -23.21 -7.82 3.98
C GLY A 1001 -22.45 -8.57 2.88
N SER A 1002 -23.06 -8.75 1.71
CA SER A 1002 -22.48 -9.36 0.51
C SER A 1002 -21.50 -8.44 -0.23
N ARG A 1003 -20.53 -9.06 -0.91
CA ARG A 1003 -19.60 -8.39 -1.84
C ARG A 1003 -19.17 -9.32 -2.97
N VAL A 1004 -18.86 -8.73 -4.12
CA VAL A 1004 -18.20 -9.43 -5.24
C VAL A 1004 -16.69 -9.23 -5.13
N LEU A 1005 -15.96 -10.34 -5.10
CA LEU A 1005 -14.50 -10.35 -5.18
C LEU A 1005 -14.10 -10.90 -6.55
N ARG A 1006 -13.38 -10.11 -7.34
CA ARG A 1006 -12.80 -10.55 -8.62
C ARG A 1006 -11.31 -10.78 -8.46
N PHE A 1007 -10.81 -11.86 -9.03
CA PHE A 1007 -9.40 -12.26 -9.03
C PHE A 1007 -8.88 -12.35 -10.46
N ASN A 1008 -7.62 -11.98 -10.67
CA ASN A 1008 -6.87 -12.27 -11.89
C ASN A 1008 -6.35 -13.71 -11.85
N LEU A 1009 -6.66 -14.49 -12.89
CA LEU A 1009 -5.99 -15.76 -13.17
C LEU A 1009 -4.52 -15.49 -13.57
N PRO A 1010 -3.59 -16.45 -13.39
CA PRO A 1010 -2.15 -16.25 -13.60
C PRO A 1010 -1.79 -15.55 -14.91
N GLY A 1011 -2.35 -16.02 -16.03
CA GLY A 1011 -2.25 -15.35 -17.33
C GLY A 1011 -3.57 -14.74 -17.81
N ALA A 1012 -3.50 -13.58 -18.45
CA ALA A 1012 -4.66 -12.82 -18.92
C ALA A 1012 -5.47 -13.53 -20.04
N ALA A 1013 -4.90 -14.54 -20.71
CA ALA A 1013 -5.58 -15.33 -21.74
C ALA A 1013 -6.08 -16.71 -21.25
N GLN A 1014 -5.84 -17.09 -19.99
CA GLN A 1014 -6.30 -18.37 -19.43
C GLN A 1014 -7.81 -18.36 -19.16
N THR A 1015 -8.40 -19.56 -19.20
CA THR A 1015 -9.75 -19.86 -18.66
C THR A 1015 -9.62 -20.45 -17.25
N SER A 1016 -10.70 -20.52 -16.46
CA SER A 1016 -10.60 -21.01 -15.08
C SER A 1016 -10.16 -22.48 -15.01
N GLY A 1017 -10.67 -23.33 -15.91
CA GLY A 1017 -10.51 -24.79 -15.85
C GLY A 1017 -11.67 -25.53 -15.20
N LEU A 1018 -12.75 -24.82 -14.86
CA LEU A 1018 -13.99 -25.36 -14.28
C LEU A 1018 -15.03 -25.69 -15.36
N SER A 1019 -16.04 -26.46 -14.97
CA SER A 1019 -17.32 -26.61 -15.67
C SER A 1019 -18.36 -25.65 -15.06
N VAL A 1020 -19.57 -25.56 -15.63
CA VAL A 1020 -20.66 -24.79 -14.99
C VAL A 1020 -21.17 -25.58 -13.78
N GLY A 1021 -21.33 -24.89 -12.65
CA GLY A 1021 -21.68 -25.45 -11.34
C GLY A 1021 -20.49 -25.83 -10.45
N GLU A 1022 -19.28 -26.00 -11.00
CA GLU A 1022 -18.12 -26.42 -10.18
C GLU A 1022 -17.58 -25.28 -9.31
N PHE A 1023 -17.26 -25.58 -8.05
CA PHE A 1023 -16.80 -24.62 -7.05
C PHE A 1023 -15.27 -24.60 -6.87
N ILE A 1024 -14.78 -23.53 -6.24
CA ILE A 1024 -13.36 -23.33 -5.92
C ILE A 1024 -13.10 -23.35 -4.41
N GLY A 1025 -11.87 -23.71 -4.06
CA GLY A 1025 -11.28 -23.41 -2.75
C GLY A 1025 -10.38 -22.19 -2.86
N ILE A 1026 -10.44 -21.31 -1.87
CA ILE A 1026 -9.52 -20.18 -1.68
C ILE A 1026 -8.85 -20.36 -0.31
N ARG A 1027 -7.54 -20.18 -0.24
CA ARG A 1027 -6.81 -20.13 1.03
C ARG A 1027 -5.84 -18.95 1.10
N GLY A 1028 -5.55 -18.52 2.32
CA GLY A 1028 -4.56 -17.49 2.59
C GLY A 1028 -4.20 -17.46 4.07
N ASP A 1029 -3.13 -16.74 4.39
CA ASP A 1029 -2.69 -16.55 5.76
C ASP A 1029 -3.39 -15.27 6.32
N TRP A 1030 -4.07 -15.39 7.47
CA TRP A 1030 -4.76 -14.32 8.20
C TRP A 1030 -4.50 -14.49 9.69
N ASP A 1031 -4.05 -13.44 10.38
CA ASP A 1031 -3.61 -13.48 11.78
C ASP A 1031 -2.66 -14.66 12.10
N GLY A 1032 -1.78 -15.02 11.16
CA GLY A 1032 -0.84 -16.16 11.28
C GLY A 1032 -1.46 -17.54 11.01
N GLN A 1033 -2.78 -17.65 10.90
CA GLN A 1033 -3.51 -18.89 10.62
C GLN A 1033 -3.76 -19.05 9.11
N GLN A 1034 -3.65 -20.26 8.58
CA GLN A 1034 -4.07 -20.54 7.20
C GLN A 1034 -5.59 -20.77 7.16
N LEU A 1035 -6.33 -19.75 6.72
CA LEU A 1035 -7.77 -19.84 6.49
C LEU A 1035 -8.06 -20.48 5.13
N ILE A 1036 -9.15 -21.25 5.05
CA ILE A 1036 -9.65 -21.86 3.82
C ILE A 1036 -11.16 -21.60 3.73
N GLY A 1037 -11.62 -21.13 2.56
CA GLY A 1037 -13.04 -20.97 2.25
C GLY A 1037 -13.39 -21.56 0.89
N TYR A 1038 -14.65 -21.98 0.74
CA TYR A 1038 -15.17 -22.55 -0.50
C TYR A 1038 -16.24 -21.64 -1.09
N TYR A 1039 -16.15 -21.38 -2.40
CA TYR A 1039 -16.99 -20.39 -3.08
C TYR A 1039 -17.37 -20.87 -4.49
N SER A 1040 -18.61 -20.61 -4.89
CA SER A 1040 -19.04 -20.79 -6.28
C SER A 1040 -18.68 -19.55 -7.11
N PRO A 1041 -18.08 -19.69 -8.31
CA PRO A 1041 -17.90 -18.58 -9.22
C PRO A 1041 -19.23 -18.09 -9.81
N ILE A 1042 -19.36 -16.78 -9.98
CA ILE A 1042 -20.55 -16.14 -10.58
C ILE A 1042 -20.38 -15.78 -12.07
N ASN A 1043 -19.15 -15.88 -12.59
CA ASN A 1043 -18.81 -15.64 -14.00
C ASN A 1043 -18.64 -16.98 -14.75
N MET A 1044 -18.56 -16.94 -16.08
CA MET A 1044 -18.49 -18.17 -16.89
C MET A 1044 -17.10 -18.80 -16.83
N PRO A 1045 -16.96 -20.15 -16.88
CA PRO A 1045 -15.65 -20.80 -16.81
C PRO A 1045 -14.71 -20.47 -17.98
N ASP A 1046 -15.26 -20.06 -19.14
CA ASP A 1046 -14.52 -19.70 -20.36
C ASP A 1046 -14.18 -18.20 -20.47
N ASP A 1047 -14.61 -17.36 -19.51
CA ASP A 1047 -14.12 -15.98 -19.35
C ASP A 1047 -12.58 -15.97 -19.26
N LYS A 1048 -11.93 -15.01 -19.94
CA LYS A 1048 -10.47 -14.93 -19.99
C LYS A 1048 -9.92 -14.12 -18.82
N GLY A 1049 -8.82 -14.61 -18.23
CA GLY A 1049 -7.95 -13.85 -17.32
C GLY A 1049 -8.52 -13.54 -15.94
N ARG A 1050 -9.80 -13.85 -15.67
CA ARG A 1050 -10.52 -13.49 -14.43
C ARG A 1050 -11.35 -14.64 -13.86
N ILE A 1051 -11.60 -14.59 -12.55
CA ILE A 1051 -12.63 -15.36 -11.86
C ILE A 1051 -13.27 -14.50 -10.76
N SER A 1052 -14.58 -14.57 -10.62
CA SER A 1052 -15.40 -13.72 -9.74
C SER A 1052 -16.23 -14.58 -8.80
N ILE A 1053 -16.27 -14.24 -7.52
CA ILE A 1053 -17.13 -14.90 -6.52
C ILE A 1053 -18.04 -13.89 -5.81
N LEU A 1054 -19.12 -14.40 -5.23
CA LEU A 1054 -19.91 -13.72 -4.21
C LEU A 1054 -19.48 -14.22 -2.83
N ALA A 1055 -19.25 -13.33 -1.88
CA ALA A 1055 -18.87 -13.66 -0.51
C ALA A 1055 -19.56 -12.74 0.52
N ARG A 1056 -19.87 -13.27 1.71
CA ARG A 1056 -20.37 -12.48 2.85
C ARG A 1056 -19.19 -11.97 3.68
N GLY A 1057 -19.21 -10.69 4.03
CA GLY A 1057 -18.19 -10.03 4.87
C GLY A 1057 -18.66 -9.72 6.30
N ASP A 1058 -19.85 -10.18 6.67
CA ASP A 1058 -20.60 -9.80 7.88
C ASP A 1058 -21.09 -11.01 8.71
N LYS A 1059 -21.11 -12.22 8.12
CA LYS A 1059 -21.54 -13.47 8.75
C LYS A 1059 -20.54 -14.59 8.41
N GLY A 1060 -20.15 -15.37 9.42
CA GLY A 1060 -19.34 -16.60 9.28
C GLY A 1060 -17.86 -16.44 9.64
N SER A 1061 -17.15 -17.56 9.83
CA SER A 1061 -15.76 -17.59 10.34
C SER A 1061 -14.72 -16.86 9.48
N LEU A 1062 -15.02 -16.60 8.21
CA LEU A 1062 -14.13 -15.91 7.26
C LEU A 1062 -14.49 -14.42 7.08
N GLN A 1063 -15.49 -13.91 7.81
CA GLN A 1063 -16.08 -12.59 7.56
C GLN A 1063 -15.06 -11.45 7.62
N GLU A 1064 -14.10 -11.48 8.57
CA GLU A 1064 -13.09 -10.44 8.70
C GLU A 1064 -12.10 -10.42 7.54
N TRP A 1065 -11.61 -11.59 7.13
CA TRP A 1065 -10.66 -11.76 6.03
C TRP A 1065 -11.30 -11.39 4.68
N ILE A 1066 -12.54 -11.81 4.44
CA ILE A 1066 -13.33 -11.37 3.28
C ILE A 1066 -13.64 -9.86 3.35
N SER A 1067 -13.79 -9.31 4.56
CA SER A 1067 -14.03 -7.88 4.74
C SER A 1067 -12.80 -7.00 4.49
N SER A 1068 -11.60 -7.50 4.75
CA SER A 1068 -10.33 -6.77 4.65
C SER A 1068 -9.67 -6.76 3.26
N MET A 1069 -9.99 -7.75 2.40
CA MET A 1069 -9.42 -7.91 1.06
C MET A 1069 -9.56 -6.66 0.16
N ARG A 1070 -8.47 -6.32 -0.55
CA ARG A 1070 -8.33 -5.13 -1.41
C ARG A 1070 -7.70 -5.46 -2.77
N PRO A 1071 -7.87 -4.61 -3.80
CA PRO A 1071 -7.18 -4.76 -5.07
C PRO A 1071 -5.65 -4.80 -4.93
N GLY A 1072 -5.04 -5.87 -5.43
CA GLY A 1072 -3.61 -6.15 -5.31
C GLY A 1072 -3.22 -7.10 -4.17
N ASP A 1073 -4.17 -7.59 -3.38
CA ASP A 1073 -4.00 -8.70 -2.44
C ASP A 1073 -3.85 -10.02 -3.22
N SER A 1074 -3.29 -11.05 -2.60
CA SER A 1074 -2.95 -12.33 -3.20
C SER A 1074 -3.30 -13.49 -2.28
N VAL A 1075 -4.01 -14.45 -2.85
CA VAL A 1075 -4.48 -15.67 -2.20
C VAL A 1075 -4.11 -16.87 -3.07
N GLU A 1076 -4.11 -18.06 -2.51
CA GLU A 1076 -4.04 -19.28 -3.29
C GLU A 1076 -5.44 -19.79 -3.60
N MET A 1077 -5.64 -20.31 -4.81
CA MET A 1077 -6.92 -20.80 -5.29
C MET A 1077 -6.75 -22.16 -5.98
N LYS A 1078 -7.74 -23.05 -5.84
CA LYS A 1078 -7.83 -24.31 -6.58
C LYS A 1078 -9.26 -24.57 -7.04
N ALA A 1079 -9.42 -25.41 -8.06
CA ALA A 1079 -10.70 -26.05 -8.32
C ALA A 1079 -10.99 -27.11 -7.24
N CYS A 1080 -12.25 -27.33 -6.89
CA CYS A 1080 -12.65 -28.41 -5.99
C CYS A 1080 -13.40 -29.51 -6.74
N GLY A 1081 -14.55 -29.17 -7.32
CA GLY A 1081 -15.46 -30.14 -7.91
C GLY A 1081 -16.89 -29.70 -7.72
N GLY A 1082 -17.75 -30.61 -7.28
CA GLY A 1082 -19.19 -30.35 -7.15
C GLY A 1082 -20.01 -30.60 -8.42
N LEU A 1083 -21.17 -29.95 -8.50
CA LEU A 1083 -22.13 -30.05 -9.60
C LEU A 1083 -21.47 -29.74 -10.96
N ARG A 1084 -21.44 -30.72 -11.87
CA ARG A 1084 -20.78 -30.59 -13.18
C ARG A 1084 -21.78 -30.57 -14.34
N ILE A 1085 -22.14 -29.37 -14.81
CA ILE A 1085 -22.90 -29.17 -16.04
C ILE A 1085 -21.92 -28.98 -17.22
N GLU A 1086 -22.06 -29.83 -18.24
CA GLU A 1086 -21.31 -29.74 -19.48
C GLU A 1086 -22.06 -28.91 -20.52
N LEU A 1087 -21.34 -28.01 -21.21
CA LEU A 1087 -21.88 -27.19 -22.28
C LEU A 1087 -21.45 -27.75 -23.64
N HIS A 1088 -22.42 -28.12 -24.47
CA HIS A 1088 -22.23 -28.76 -25.77
C HIS A 1088 -22.73 -27.82 -26.89
N PRO A 1089 -21.96 -26.78 -27.28
CA PRO A 1089 -22.43 -25.68 -28.12
C PRO A 1089 -22.82 -26.08 -29.53
N GLN A 1090 -22.17 -27.11 -30.10
CA GLN A 1090 -22.44 -27.58 -31.47
C GLN A 1090 -23.81 -28.28 -31.55
N GLN A 1091 -24.16 -29.02 -30.50
CA GLN A 1091 -25.44 -29.68 -30.26
C GLN A 1091 -26.50 -28.71 -29.69
N ARG A 1092 -26.08 -27.50 -29.29
CA ARG A 1092 -26.87 -26.50 -28.54
C ARG A 1092 -27.42 -27.00 -27.20
N GLN A 1093 -26.75 -27.96 -26.56
CA GLN A 1093 -27.27 -28.66 -25.39
C GLN A 1093 -26.47 -28.34 -24.12
N MET A 1094 -27.16 -28.34 -22.98
CA MET A 1094 -26.56 -28.46 -21.66
C MET A 1094 -26.77 -29.91 -21.20
N MET A 1095 -25.76 -30.53 -20.58
CA MET A 1095 -25.85 -31.90 -20.09
C MET A 1095 -25.39 -32.05 -18.64
N TYR A 1096 -26.01 -32.98 -17.93
CA TYR A 1096 -25.59 -33.43 -16.61
C TYR A 1096 -25.73 -34.96 -16.55
N ARG A 1097 -24.69 -35.66 -16.06
CA ARG A 1097 -24.62 -37.14 -16.02
C ARG A 1097 -25.07 -37.83 -17.34
N LYS A 1098 -24.68 -37.28 -18.49
CA LYS A 1098 -25.07 -37.71 -19.86
C LYS A 1098 -26.57 -37.57 -20.21
N ARG A 1099 -27.40 -37.00 -19.33
CA ARG A 1099 -28.78 -36.58 -19.62
C ARG A 1099 -28.76 -35.16 -20.19
N VAL A 1100 -29.60 -34.89 -21.20
CA VAL A 1100 -29.79 -33.51 -21.72
C VAL A 1100 -30.71 -32.76 -20.75
N ILE A 1101 -30.25 -31.60 -20.29
CA ILE A 1101 -31.04 -30.70 -19.45
C ILE A 1101 -31.97 -29.89 -20.37
N LYS A 1102 -33.26 -29.91 -20.05
CA LYS A 1102 -34.23 -28.96 -20.60
C LYS A 1102 -34.91 -28.12 -19.52
N LYS A 1103 -35.11 -28.69 -18.33
CA LYS A 1103 -35.78 -28.03 -17.21
C LYS A 1103 -34.78 -27.83 -16.08
N LEU A 1104 -34.84 -26.67 -15.43
CA LEU A 1104 -33.98 -26.32 -14.30
C LEU A 1104 -34.83 -25.92 -13.10
N ALA A 1105 -34.60 -26.57 -11.97
CA ALA A 1105 -35.13 -26.20 -10.67
C ALA A 1105 -33.94 -25.78 -9.78
N LEU A 1106 -33.89 -24.51 -9.41
CA LEU A 1106 -32.74 -23.91 -8.73
C LEU A 1106 -33.19 -23.45 -7.34
N ILE A 1107 -32.53 -23.91 -6.30
CA ILE A 1107 -32.93 -23.67 -4.91
C ILE A 1107 -31.75 -23.05 -4.15
N ALA A 1108 -31.89 -21.77 -3.82
CA ALA A 1108 -30.83 -20.94 -3.26
C ALA A 1108 -31.17 -20.47 -1.83
N GLY A 1109 -30.19 -20.51 -0.92
CA GLY A 1109 -30.28 -19.92 0.41
C GLY A 1109 -29.16 -18.91 0.67
N GLY A 1110 -29.48 -17.64 0.91
CA GLY A 1110 -28.52 -16.58 1.23
C GLY A 1110 -27.48 -16.35 0.11
N SER A 1111 -26.20 -16.58 0.40
CA SER A 1111 -25.12 -16.53 -0.61
C SER A 1111 -25.13 -17.73 -1.57
N GLY A 1112 -25.89 -18.79 -1.28
CA GLY A 1112 -26.08 -19.96 -2.13
C GLY A 1112 -26.77 -19.69 -3.47
N VAL A 1113 -27.16 -18.44 -3.76
CA VAL A 1113 -27.54 -18.02 -5.11
C VAL A 1113 -26.36 -18.03 -6.08
N ALA A 1114 -25.12 -17.87 -5.60
CA ALA A 1114 -23.92 -17.72 -6.44
C ALA A 1114 -23.77 -18.75 -7.60
N PRO A 1115 -23.87 -20.08 -7.39
CA PRO A 1115 -23.82 -21.04 -8.50
C PRO A 1115 -25.06 -20.93 -9.41
N MET A 1116 -26.23 -20.61 -8.85
CA MET A 1116 -27.47 -20.46 -9.61
C MET A 1116 -27.36 -19.30 -10.61
N LEU A 1117 -26.69 -18.20 -10.24
CA LEU A 1117 -26.37 -17.09 -11.17
C LEU A 1117 -25.62 -17.58 -12.41
N GLN A 1118 -24.62 -18.45 -12.23
CA GLN A 1118 -23.82 -19.02 -13.32
C GLN A 1118 -24.64 -20.00 -14.18
N ILE A 1119 -25.49 -20.83 -13.55
CA ILE A 1119 -26.35 -21.80 -14.24
C ILE A 1119 -27.43 -21.06 -15.06
N ILE A 1120 -28.07 -20.03 -14.51
CA ILE A 1120 -29.04 -19.17 -15.20
C ILE A 1120 -28.35 -18.46 -16.39
N LYS A 1121 -27.15 -17.91 -16.19
CA LYS A 1121 -26.36 -17.30 -17.28
C LYS A 1121 -26.06 -18.30 -18.40
N ALA A 1122 -25.71 -19.54 -18.08
CA ALA A 1122 -25.46 -20.57 -19.08
C ALA A 1122 -26.75 -20.92 -19.86
N ALA A 1123 -27.88 -21.08 -19.16
CA ALA A 1123 -29.15 -21.52 -19.72
C ALA A 1123 -29.88 -20.47 -20.56
N LEU A 1124 -29.84 -19.19 -20.16
CA LEU A 1124 -30.46 -18.08 -20.92
C LEU A 1124 -29.59 -17.54 -22.06
N ASN A 1125 -28.32 -17.94 -22.14
CA ASN A 1125 -27.43 -17.53 -23.23
C ASN A 1125 -27.59 -18.43 -24.46
N ARG A 1126 -27.34 -17.87 -25.65
CA ARG A 1126 -27.31 -18.66 -26.89
C ARG A 1126 -26.04 -19.54 -26.93
N PRO A 1127 -26.10 -20.73 -27.54
CA PRO A 1127 -27.24 -21.31 -28.25
C PRO A 1127 -28.18 -22.15 -27.35
N TYR A 1128 -27.94 -22.22 -26.03
CA TYR A 1128 -28.61 -23.16 -25.13
C TYR A 1128 -30.08 -22.82 -24.86
N VAL A 1129 -30.41 -21.52 -24.78
CA VAL A 1129 -31.77 -21.01 -24.56
C VAL A 1129 -32.80 -21.51 -25.59
N ASP A 1130 -32.35 -21.90 -26.79
CA ASP A 1130 -33.21 -22.51 -27.83
C ASP A 1130 -33.80 -23.86 -27.37
N ASN A 1131 -33.09 -24.61 -26.51
CA ASN A 1131 -33.44 -25.96 -26.07
C ASN A 1131 -33.92 -26.06 -24.61
N ILE A 1132 -33.70 -25.02 -23.80
CA ILE A 1132 -34.24 -24.94 -22.44
C ILE A 1132 -35.75 -24.73 -22.51
N GLU A 1133 -36.51 -25.58 -21.82
CA GLU A 1133 -37.96 -25.46 -21.69
C GLU A 1133 -38.33 -24.46 -20.59
N THR A 1134 -37.89 -24.68 -19.34
CA THR A 1134 -38.13 -23.76 -18.21
C THR A 1134 -36.98 -23.72 -17.19
N ILE A 1135 -36.88 -22.60 -16.46
CA ILE A 1135 -35.97 -22.35 -15.34
C ILE A 1135 -36.81 -21.77 -14.20
N HIS A 1136 -36.80 -22.41 -13.04
CA HIS A 1136 -37.52 -21.98 -11.85
C HIS A 1136 -36.52 -21.74 -10.71
N LEU A 1137 -36.48 -20.53 -10.16
CA LEU A 1137 -35.63 -20.17 -9.02
C LEU A 1137 -36.46 -19.94 -7.75
N VAL A 1138 -36.24 -20.76 -6.73
CA VAL A 1138 -36.68 -20.50 -5.35
C VAL A 1138 -35.48 -19.93 -4.60
N TYR A 1139 -35.55 -18.65 -4.19
CA TYR A 1139 -34.46 -17.97 -3.49
C TYR A 1139 -34.90 -17.51 -2.09
N ALA A 1140 -34.36 -18.16 -1.06
CA ALA A 1140 -34.61 -17.87 0.35
C ALA A 1140 -33.52 -17.00 0.98
N ALA A 1141 -33.92 -16.12 1.91
CA ALA A 1141 -33.03 -15.36 2.80
C ALA A 1141 -33.73 -15.03 4.13
N GLU A 1142 -33.00 -14.44 5.08
CA GLU A 1142 -33.62 -13.95 6.32
C GLU A 1142 -34.49 -12.72 6.01
N ASP A 1143 -33.88 -11.67 5.48
CA ASP A 1143 -34.49 -10.35 5.26
C ASP A 1143 -34.42 -9.91 3.78
N GLU A 1144 -35.33 -9.03 3.34
CA GLU A 1144 -35.39 -8.55 1.93
C GLU A 1144 -34.04 -7.98 1.45
N HIS A 1145 -33.33 -7.28 2.31
CA HIS A 1145 -32.05 -6.63 2.01
C HIS A 1145 -30.89 -7.60 1.80
N GLU A 1146 -31.02 -8.89 2.12
CA GLU A 1146 -30.00 -9.91 1.86
C GLU A 1146 -30.06 -10.50 0.44
N LEU A 1147 -31.17 -10.30 -0.28
CA LEU A 1147 -31.46 -10.92 -1.58
C LEU A 1147 -30.54 -10.38 -2.68
N THR A 1148 -29.40 -11.05 -2.85
CA THR A 1148 -28.33 -10.69 -3.79
C THR A 1148 -28.86 -10.75 -5.23
N TYR A 1149 -28.62 -9.70 -6.03
CA TYR A 1149 -29.09 -9.60 -7.42
C TYR A 1149 -30.63 -9.68 -7.61
N ARG A 1150 -31.45 -9.41 -6.59
CA ARG A 1150 -32.93 -9.48 -6.69
C ARG A 1150 -33.50 -8.71 -7.90
N SER A 1151 -33.03 -7.49 -8.15
CA SER A 1151 -33.47 -6.67 -9.28
C SER A 1151 -33.11 -7.27 -10.66
N LEU A 1152 -32.01 -8.03 -10.74
CA LEU A 1152 -31.63 -8.76 -11.95
C LEU A 1152 -32.50 -10.00 -12.16
N MET A 1153 -32.84 -10.74 -11.10
CA MET A 1153 -33.79 -11.86 -11.20
C MET A 1153 -35.17 -11.37 -11.65
N LYS A 1154 -35.63 -10.22 -11.12
CA LYS A 1154 -36.87 -9.57 -11.61
C LYS A 1154 -36.75 -9.14 -13.08
N LYS A 1155 -35.58 -8.65 -13.52
CA LYS A 1155 -35.33 -8.38 -14.95
C LYS A 1155 -35.39 -9.66 -15.80
N TYR A 1156 -34.75 -10.77 -15.39
CA TYR A 1156 -34.83 -12.04 -16.14
C TYR A 1156 -36.26 -12.52 -16.38
N ARG A 1157 -37.10 -12.44 -15.33
CA ARG A 1157 -38.53 -12.80 -15.39
C ARG A 1157 -39.33 -11.91 -16.33
N SER A 1158 -38.95 -10.63 -16.46
CA SER A 1158 -39.55 -9.70 -17.41
C SER A 1158 -39.04 -9.88 -18.85
N ASP A 1159 -37.76 -10.20 -19.02
CA ASP A 1159 -37.10 -10.34 -20.32
C ASP A 1159 -37.36 -11.73 -20.96
N ASN A 1160 -37.66 -12.76 -20.15
CA ASN A 1160 -37.80 -14.16 -20.58
C ASN A 1160 -39.03 -14.86 -19.94
N PRO A 1161 -40.25 -14.30 -20.03
CA PRO A 1161 -41.41 -14.75 -19.25
C PRO A 1161 -41.81 -16.22 -19.52
N ASP A 1162 -41.59 -16.72 -20.74
CA ASP A 1162 -41.88 -18.11 -21.12
C ASP A 1162 -40.80 -19.12 -20.68
N LYS A 1163 -39.69 -18.64 -20.09
CA LYS A 1163 -38.47 -19.44 -19.82
C LYS A 1163 -37.95 -19.34 -18.39
N PHE A 1164 -38.09 -18.20 -17.73
CA PHE A 1164 -37.53 -17.97 -16.40
C PHE A 1164 -38.59 -17.43 -15.44
N ASP A 1165 -38.82 -18.18 -14.35
CA ASP A 1165 -39.63 -17.74 -13.23
C ASP A 1165 -38.82 -17.73 -11.93
N CYS A 1166 -39.16 -16.81 -11.01
CA CYS A 1166 -38.52 -16.75 -9.70
C CYS A 1166 -39.48 -16.33 -8.59
N VAL A 1167 -39.34 -16.96 -7.43
CA VAL A 1167 -40.01 -16.60 -6.18
C VAL A 1167 -38.98 -16.33 -5.09
N PHE A 1168 -39.15 -15.22 -4.36
CA PHE A 1168 -38.36 -14.94 -3.17
C PHE A 1168 -39.10 -15.43 -1.92
N VAL A 1169 -38.36 -16.00 -0.96
CA VAL A 1169 -38.89 -16.53 0.31
C VAL A 1169 -38.14 -15.87 1.46
N LEU A 1170 -38.84 -15.32 2.45
CA LEU A 1170 -38.23 -14.61 3.58
C LEU A 1170 -38.71 -15.12 4.93
N ASN A 1171 -37.79 -15.31 5.88
CA ASN A 1171 -38.14 -15.55 7.28
C ASN A 1171 -38.72 -14.28 7.93
N ASN A 1172 -38.12 -13.12 7.64
CA ASN A 1172 -38.52 -11.80 8.12
C ASN A 1172 -39.02 -10.93 6.94
N PRO A 1173 -40.23 -11.20 6.40
CA PRO A 1173 -40.77 -10.40 5.31
C PRO A 1173 -41.08 -8.96 5.76
N PRO A 1174 -40.84 -7.93 4.93
CA PRO A 1174 -41.32 -6.57 5.19
C PRO A 1174 -42.86 -6.49 5.09
N GLU A 1175 -43.44 -5.42 5.62
CA GLU A 1175 -44.88 -5.17 5.52
C GLU A 1175 -45.32 -5.09 4.04
N GLY A 1176 -46.44 -5.76 3.70
CA GLY A 1176 -46.94 -5.84 2.33
C GLY A 1176 -46.23 -6.87 1.42
N TRP A 1177 -45.37 -7.72 1.94
CA TRP A 1177 -44.77 -8.83 1.19
C TRP A 1177 -45.85 -9.83 0.69
N THR A 1178 -45.73 -10.26 -0.57
CA THR A 1178 -46.73 -11.11 -1.26
C THR A 1178 -46.14 -12.39 -1.87
N GLU A 1179 -44.86 -12.67 -1.63
CA GLU A 1179 -44.16 -13.85 -2.11
C GLU A 1179 -44.09 -14.94 -1.01
N GLY A 1180 -43.05 -15.77 -0.97
CA GLY A 1180 -42.90 -16.82 0.05
C GLY A 1180 -42.55 -16.27 1.44
N VAL A 1181 -43.01 -16.93 2.50
CA VAL A 1181 -42.76 -16.57 3.90
C VAL A 1181 -42.35 -17.81 4.70
N GLY A 1182 -41.33 -17.67 5.55
CA GLY A 1182 -40.74 -18.76 6.34
C GLY A 1182 -39.74 -19.61 5.55
N TYR A 1183 -39.60 -20.87 5.95
CA TYR A 1183 -38.65 -21.81 5.34
C TYR A 1183 -39.15 -22.37 3.99
N VAL A 1184 -38.21 -22.76 3.12
CA VAL A 1184 -38.53 -23.53 1.91
C VAL A 1184 -38.97 -24.94 2.32
N ASP A 1185 -40.27 -25.19 2.22
CA ASP A 1185 -40.94 -26.42 2.64
C ASP A 1185 -41.50 -27.20 1.44
N ARG A 1186 -42.04 -28.40 1.71
CA ARG A 1186 -42.75 -29.23 0.73
C ARG A 1186 -43.84 -28.49 -0.06
N SER A 1187 -44.62 -27.60 0.56
CA SER A 1187 -45.70 -26.89 -0.15
C SER A 1187 -45.14 -25.83 -1.11
N THR A 1188 -44.09 -25.11 -0.72
CA THR A 1188 -43.31 -24.23 -1.60
C THR A 1188 -42.72 -25.00 -2.78
N LEU A 1189 -42.09 -26.16 -2.51
CA LEU A 1189 -41.48 -27.00 -3.54
C LEU A 1189 -42.52 -27.56 -4.53
N GLN A 1190 -43.69 -28.03 -4.06
CA GLN A 1190 -44.78 -28.47 -4.94
C GLN A 1190 -45.40 -27.35 -5.77
N ARG A 1191 -45.44 -26.12 -5.24
CA ARG A 1191 -46.11 -24.98 -5.88
C ARG A 1191 -45.28 -24.33 -6.97
N PHE A 1192 -43.95 -24.28 -6.81
CA PHE A 1192 -43.08 -23.44 -7.64
C PHE A 1192 -42.07 -24.20 -8.53
N LEU A 1193 -41.88 -25.51 -8.33
CA LEU A 1193 -40.96 -26.31 -9.14
C LEU A 1193 -41.70 -27.13 -10.22
N PRO A 1194 -41.07 -27.38 -11.39
CA PRO A 1194 -41.61 -28.27 -12.40
C PRO A 1194 -41.62 -29.73 -11.92
N PRO A 1195 -42.62 -30.54 -12.31
CA PRO A 1195 -42.78 -31.90 -11.82
C PRO A 1195 -41.61 -32.83 -12.24
N PRO A 1196 -41.32 -33.89 -11.45
CA PRO A 1196 -40.26 -34.85 -11.71
C PRO A 1196 -40.27 -35.38 -13.16
N SER A 1197 -39.13 -35.21 -13.84
CA SER A 1197 -38.99 -35.57 -15.25
C SER A 1197 -37.53 -35.85 -15.61
N LYS A 1198 -37.26 -36.69 -16.63
CA LYS A 1198 -35.90 -37.21 -16.93
C LYS A 1198 -34.93 -36.16 -17.49
N ASP A 1199 -35.47 -35.04 -17.94
CA ASP A 1199 -34.80 -33.87 -18.53
C ASP A 1199 -34.76 -32.66 -17.57
N LEU A 1200 -35.15 -32.86 -16.32
CA LEU A 1200 -35.01 -31.92 -15.21
C LEU A 1200 -33.65 -32.11 -14.50
N LEU A 1201 -33.04 -30.99 -14.11
CA LEU A 1201 -31.98 -30.94 -13.10
C LEU A 1201 -32.44 -30.05 -11.94
N VAL A 1202 -32.36 -30.57 -10.71
CA VAL A 1202 -32.59 -29.83 -9.47
C VAL A 1202 -31.24 -29.54 -8.80
N ALA A 1203 -30.86 -28.27 -8.72
CA ALA A 1203 -29.61 -27.83 -8.11
C ALA A 1203 -29.88 -27.05 -6.81
N ILE A 1204 -29.19 -27.42 -5.73
CA ILE A 1204 -29.42 -26.89 -4.38
C ILE A 1204 -28.13 -26.26 -3.84
N CYS A 1205 -28.19 -25.04 -3.30
CA CYS A 1205 -27.06 -24.45 -2.56
C CYS A 1205 -27.55 -23.46 -1.49
N GLY A 1206 -26.98 -23.56 -0.29
CA GLY A 1206 -27.38 -22.75 0.86
C GLY A 1206 -26.85 -23.34 2.17
N PRO A 1207 -27.37 -22.92 3.34
CA PRO A 1207 -26.98 -23.47 4.63
C PRO A 1207 -27.17 -25.01 4.67
N PRO A 1208 -26.24 -25.81 5.22
CA PRO A 1208 -26.34 -27.28 5.19
C PRO A 1208 -27.60 -27.86 5.85
N VAL A 1209 -28.24 -27.13 6.77
CA VAL A 1209 -29.55 -27.50 7.36
C VAL A 1209 -30.67 -27.41 6.31
N MET A 1210 -30.72 -26.30 5.57
CA MET A 1210 -31.67 -26.09 4.47
C MET A 1210 -31.46 -27.14 3.38
N GLN A 1211 -30.21 -27.37 2.96
CA GLN A 1211 -29.91 -28.36 1.91
C GLN A 1211 -30.50 -29.74 2.24
N ARG A 1212 -30.21 -30.26 3.45
CA ARG A 1212 -30.72 -31.58 3.90
C ARG A 1212 -32.24 -31.61 3.97
N SER A 1213 -32.89 -30.55 4.44
CA SER A 1213 -34.35 -30.46 4.51
C SER A 1213 -34.99 -30.50 3.11
N VAL A 1214 -34.44 -29.71 2.18
CA VAL A 1214 -34.93 -29.64 0.79
C VAL A 1214 -34.72 -30.98 0.05
N VAL A 1215 -33.57 -31.64 0.22
CA VAL A 1215 -33.33 -32.99 -0.36
C VAL A 1215 -34.32 -34.02 0.19
N ALA A 1216 -34.62 -33.99 1.49
CA ALA A 1216 -35.59 -34.89 2.10
C ALA A 1216 -37.03 -34.66 1.57
N ASP A 1217 -37.45 -33.39 1.43
CA ASP A 1217 -38.77 -33.06 0.87
C ASP A 1217 -38.87 -33.38 -0.63
N LEU A 1218 -37.84 -33.11 -1.43
CA LEU A 1218 -37.81 -33.51 -2.85
C LEU A 1218 -37.87 -35.05 -3.00
N THR A 1219 -37.22 -35.79 -2.11
CA THR A 1219 -37.31 -37.26 -2.09
C THR A 1219 -38.74 -37.71 -1.76
N ALA A 1220 -39.40 -37.07 -0.77
CA ALA A 1220 -40.80 -37.33 -0.44
C ALA A 1220 -41.78 -36.91 -1.55
N LEU A 1221 -41.36 -36.04 -2.46
CA LEU A 1221 -42.10 -35.62 -3.66
C LEU A 1221 -41.75 -36.43 -4.93
N SER A 1222 -41.04 -37.55 -4.78
CA SER A 1222 -40.69 -38.48 -5.88
C SER A 1222 -39.81 -37.87 -6.98
N TYR A 1223 -38.94 -36.92 -6.64
CA TYR A 1223 -37.87 -36.48 -7.55
C TYR A 1223 -36.76 -37.56 -7.63
N ASP A 1224 -36.20 -37.76 -8.82
CA ASP A 1224 -35.14 -38.75 -9.07
C ASP A 1224 -33.83 -38.29 -8.42
N ALA A 1225 -33.23 -39.13 -7.55
CA ALA A 1225 -31.98 -38.85 -6.86
C ALA A 1225 -30.76 -38.75 -7.80
N GLU A 1226 -30.85 -39.22 -9.05
CA GLU A 1226 -29.85 -38.90 -10.09
C GLU A 1226 -30.01 -37.50 -10.68
N THR A 1227 -31.14 -36.81 -10.43
CA THR A 1227 -31.46 -35.45 -10.92
C THR A 1227 -31.43 -34.37 -9.85
N VAL A 1228 -31.44 -34.74 -8.57
CA VAL A 1228 -31.30 -33.82 -7.42
C VAL A 1228 -29.86 -33.86 -6.93
N HIS A 1229 -29.24 -32.69 -6.74
CA HIS A 1229 -27.84 -32.60 -6.30
C HIS A 1229 -27.60 -31.28 -5.55
N THR A 1230 -26.82 -31.31 -4.47
CA THR A 1230 -26.26 -30.07 -3.91
C THR A 1230 -25.02 -29.66 -4.69
N VAL A 1231 -24.69 -28.37 -4.71
CA VAL A 1231 -23.54 -27.85 -5.49
C VAL A 1231 -22.19 -28.25 -4.88
N ASP A 1232 -22.16 -28.50 -3.57
CA ASP A 1232 -20.99 -28.83 -2.75
C ASP A 1232 -20.75 -30.34 -2.56
N GLU A 1233 -21.70 -31.21 -2.93
CA GLU A 1233 -21.50 -32.66 -3.04
C GLU A 1233 -20.55 -32.98 -4.20
N ASP A 1234 -19.43 -33.65 -3.92
CA ASP A 1234 -18.51 -34.07 -4.99
C ASP A 1234 -19.11 -35.18 -5.85
N CYS A 1235 -18.93 -35.09 -7.17
CA CYS A 1235 -19.34 -36.12 -8.14
C CYS A 1235 -18.42 -37.35 -8.09
N ALA A 1236 -18.38 -38.04 -6.94
CA ALA A 1236 -17.86 -39.38 -6.81
C ALA A 1236 -18.85 -40.38 -7.42
N LEU A 1237 -18.42 -41.03 -8.51
CA LEU A 1237 -19.00 -42.25 -9.09
C LEU A 1237 -18.10 -43.44 -8.74
#